data_AF-A0A4U3L199-F1
#
_entry.id   AF-A0A4U3L199-F1
#
_cell.length_a   1.000
_cell.length_b   1.000
_cell.length_c   1.000
_cell.angle_alpha   90.00
_cell.angle_beta   90.00
_cell.angle_gamma   90.00
#
_symmetry.space_group_name_H-M   'P 1'
#
loop_
_entity.id
_entity.type
_entity.pdbx_description
1 polymer ?
#
loop_
_entity_poly.entity_id
_entity_poly.type
_entity_poly.pdbx_seq_one_letter_code
_entity_poly.pdbx_strand_id
1 'polypeptide(L)'
;MRQTFHDRIDAAQKHLLRLDGTPDNEMNLTDDEDMNLQLTYTATRRIDDLQNNIEKDTTLNGNDKIRYLRGMSEVLELFNRYYRFQMAKASNFPVLVNTYTQAIALDKQNISIQHIIAKSSYEVGNILIQSIAFADNPGIAQAKNIVFLKDCKLHPDKILSYLNSNSNYPFTDSLIIEAARYDPDQFYDYAQGYGQLASKIKNSPDTLVQTISKLAVRKSGRLYFPFLDNLYHGKVTLDEIDAVKDDIPKYYSLLVKTKIDYMDRVMQRDTPMGLVAIDAGLTEKGKYYINTINGLHESPNNVRFKILEGLSPEELYYLAVMQEELIYTSSYVQGVYPRIFQRMKNPRGDSLLINVRFDHFKKWIKMAANYNTLDDFLKRMDKQNALVLMKAFVNGLDKGRGKDSLEDAVDVAASYASIYDKDLQRLVLHQVQENLQAAKQNNNKRAQDIYSILNTLFLSMDSSNQIDVSKELGIRPVYFMPDKSLEDSAGRVVIQQFFYGDKDGQNIFNAFVNAYSNSNWKRTSTEYWVSFTSTKGKPITIYSNRPLDEKQALDDKAQHELDDYLSEHGISPTVVLHRGHSYYLNATLDQLPSSAQVVLLGSCGGYQSLSRVLSICPEAHIVSSKQTGSGLINLPMINGIVEKLRHGKDLDWPAMWETFRKQFSSGQTKELFDDYVPPYKNLGATFIMAYTKLQNKDNG
;
A
#
# COMPACT_ATOMS: atom_id res chain seq x y z
N MET A 1 22.83 29.03 50.85
CA MET A 1 23.05 27.75 50.13
C MET A 1 21.72 27.09 49.71
N ARG A 2 20.66 27.07 50.53
CA ARG A 2 19.33 26.55 50.11
C ARG A 2 18.56 27.44 49.13
N GLN A 3 18.72 28.76 49.21
CA GLN A 3 18.11 29.74 48.29
C GLN A 3 18.31 29.37 46.81
N THR A 4 19.50 28.89 46.45
CA THR A 4 19.82 28.50 45.07
C THR A 4 18.92 27.39 44.51
N PHE A 5 18.37 26.50 45.35
CA PHE A 5 17.44 25.47 44.90
C PHE A 5 16.02 26.02 44.69
N HIS A 6 15.58 26.97 45.52
CA HIS A 6 14.35 27.72 45.29
C HIS A 6 14.45 28.52 43.98
N ASP A 7 15.55 29.25 43.76
CA ASP A 7 15.77 30.02 42.54
C ASP A 7 15.71 29.14 41.28
N ARG A 8 16.15 27.88 41.36
CA ARG A 8 16.05 26.90 40.26
C ARG A 8 14.63 26.41 40.03
N ILE A 9 13.88 26.14 41.09
CA ILE A 9 12.46 25.77 40.99
C ILE A 9 11.66 26.90 40.34
N ASP A 10 11.87 28.14 40.80
CA ASP A 10 11.22 29.34 40.25
C ASP A 10 11.57 29.55 38.77
N ALA A 11 12.83 29.29 38.38
CA ALA A 11 13.24 29.32 36.98
C ALA A 11 12.52 28.23 36.15
N ALA A 12 12.41 27.01 36.66
CA ALA A 12 11.69 25.92 36.00
C ALA A 12 10.18 26.20 35.89
N GLN A 13 9.54 26.80 36.90
CA GLN A 13 8.15 27.27 36.85
C GLN A 13 7.94 28.33 35.76
N LYS A 14 8.84 29.31 35.65
CA LYS A 14 8.79 30.30 34.56
C LYS A 14 8.91 29.66 33.17
N HIS A 15 9.67 28.56 33.04
CA HIS A 15 9.74 27.82 31.79
C HIS A 15 8.46 27.04 31.49
N LEU A 16 7.79 26.50 32.51
CA LEU A 16 6.51 25.80 32.38
C LEU A 16 5.40 26.75 31.93
N LEU A 17 5.29 27.92 32.56
CA LEU A 17 4.28 28.94 32.23
C LEU A 17 4.45 29.49 30.80
N ARG A 18 5.64 29.38 30.21
CA ARG A 18 5.91 29.80 28.83
C ARG A 18 5.69 28.73 27.78
N LEU A 19 5.22 27.54 28.16
CA LEU A 19 5.08 26.41 27.24
C LEU A 19 3.97 26.61 26.20
N ASP A 20 2.99 27.49 26.46
CA ASP A 20 1.95 27.89 25.50
C ASP A 20 2.41 28.99 24.52
N GLY A 21 3.66 29.46 24.66
CA GLY A 21 4.24 30.51 23.84
C GLY A 21 4.02 31.93 24.38
N THR A 22 3.26 32.12 25.46
CA THR A 22 2.98 33.41 26.06
C THR A 22 3.71 33.56 27.40
N PRO A 23 4.45 34.66 27.65
CA PRO A 23 5.16 34.86 28.90
C PRO A 23 4.27 35.55 29.94
N ASP A 24 3.27 34.84 30.45
CA ASP A 24 2.40 35.31 31.54
C ASP A 24 2.38 34.32 32.72
N ASN A 25 1.38 34.42 33.59
CA ASN A 25 1.18 33.54 34.75
C ASN A 25 0.07 32.51 34.54
N GLU A 26 -0.31 32.26 33.29
CA GLU A 26 -1.27 31.25 32.89
C GLU A 26 -0.54 30.11 32.17
N MET A 27 -1.21 28.96 32.03
CA MET A 27 -0.65 27.78 31.36
C MET A 27 -1.73 27.16 30.49
N ASN A 28 -1.91 27.72 29.29
CA ASN A 28 -2.99 27.37 28.37
C ASN A 28 -2.52 26.36 27.31
N LEU A 29 -2.30 25.12 27.75
CA LEU A 29 -1.69 24.05 26.93
C LEU A 29 -2.69 23.15 26.20
N THR A 30 -3.97 23.29 26.49
CA THR A 30 -5.03 22.42 25.96
C THR A 30 -6.26 23.25 25.56
N ASP A 31 -7.17 22.65 24.80
CA ASP A 31 -8.47 23.28 24.48
C ASP A 31 -9.49 23.19 25.64
N ASP A 32 -9.12 22.53 26.75
CA ASP A 32 -9.96 22.34 27.93
C ASP A 32 -9.62 23.40 28.99
N GLU A 33 -10.55 24.32 29.24
CA GLU A 33 -10.38 25.42 30.20
C GLU A 33 -10.18 24.91 31.64
N ASP A 34 -10.89 23.86 32.05
CA ASP A 34 -10.77 23.29 33.39
C ASP A 34 -9.37 22.66 33.58
N MET A 35 -8.87 21.98 32.54
CA MET A 35 -7.52 21.46 32.54
C MET A 35 -6.48 22.60 32.62
N ASN A 36 -6.63 23.67 31.83
CA ASN A 36 -5.71 24.81 31.85
C ASN A 36 -5.69 25.54 33.20
N LEU A 37 -6.86 25.68 33.86
CA LEU A 37 -6.94 26.18 35.24
C LEU A 37 -6.18 25.28 36.20
N GLN A 38 -6.32 23.95 36.08
CA GLN A 38 -5.60 23.00 36.90
C GLN A 38 -4.07 23.05 36.67
N LEU A 39 -3.63 23.21 35.43
CA LEU A 39 -2.22 23.37 35.06
C LEU A 39 -1.64 24.63 35.68
N THR A 40 -2.33 25.75 35.48
CA THR A 40 -1.95 27.07 36.02
C THR A 40 -1.87 27.04 37.55
N TYR A 41 -2.88 26.49 38.23
CA TYR A 41 -2.88 26.34 39.68
C TYR A 41 -1.73 25.45 40.18
N THR A 42 -1.43 24.37 39.45
CA THR A 42 -0.30 23.50 39.78
C THR A 42 1.02 24.24 39.65
N ALA A 43 1.22 24.96 38.54
CA ALA A 43 2.45 25.68 38.23
C ALA A 43 2.72 26.86 39.17
N THR A 44 1.68 27.58 39.61
CA THR A 44 1.81 28.84 40.36
C THR A 44 1.56 28.72 41.86
N ARG A 45 0.82 27.71 42.32
CA ARG A 45 0.45 27.56 43.74
C ARG A 45 0.95 26.27 44.34
N ARG A 46 0.65 25.12 43.73
CA ARG A 46 0.99 23.81 44.35
C ARG A 46 2.49 23.59 44.52
N ILE A 47 3.29 24.07 43.57
CA ILE A 47 4.75 23.97 43.66
C ILE A 47 5.27 24.84 44.81
N ASP A 48 4.85 26.10 44.90
CA ASP A 48 5.25 27.02 45.98
C ASP A 48 4.81 26.53 47.36
N ASP A 49 3.59 26.00 47.46
CA ASP A 49 3.11 25.37 48.68
C ASP A 49 3.98 24.18 49.09
N LEU A 50 4.41 23.35 48.13
CA LEU A 50 5.32 22.25 48.40
C LEU A 50 6.71 22.72 48.82
N GLN A 51 7.26 23.77 48.20
CA GLN A 51 8.53 24.39 48.62
C GLN A 51 8.44 24.84 50.08
N ASN A 52 7.36 25.55 50.42
CA ASN A 52 7.09 26.02 51.78
C ASN A 52 6.90 24.87 52.78
N ASN A 53 6.20 23.81 52.38
CA ASN A 53 5.98 22.63 53.22
C ASN A 53 7.30 21.92 53.53
N ILE A 54 8.20 21.77 52.55
CA ILE A 54 9.53 21.17 52.76
C ILE A 54 10.36 22.02 53.74
N GLU A 55 10.35 23.34 53.59
CA GLU A 55 11.12 24.23 54.47
C GLU A 55 10.56 24.28 55.90
N LYS A 56 9.23 24.24 56.07
CA LYS A 56 8.58 24.23 57.40
C LYS A 56 8.62 22.88 58.09
N ASP A 57 8.94 21.81 57.38
CA ASP A 57 8.98 20.46 57.94
C ASP A 57 10.11 20.32 58.96
N THR A 58 9.76 20.11 60.23
CA THR A 58 10.69 19.95 61.35
C THR A 58 11.28 18.54 61.44
N THR A 59 10.71 17.57 60.71
CA THR A 59 11.21 16.19 60.67
C THR A 59 12.36 16.00 59.68
N LEU A 60 12.62 16.99 58.82
CA LEU A 60 13.69 16.95 57.81
C LEU A 60 14.94 17.69 58.29
N ASN A 61 16.10 17.06 58.11
CA ASN A 61 17.38 17.74 58.27
C ASN A 61 17.68 18.65 57.05
N GLY A 62 18.72 19.48 57.16
CA GLY A 62 19.08 20.43 56.10
C GLY A 62 19.44 19.80 54.76
N ASN A 63 20.00 18.59 54.75
CA ASN A 63 20.39 17.88 53.54
C ASN A 63 19.19 17.24 52.85
N ASP A 64 18.23 16.69 53.60
CA ASP A 64 16.99 16.15 53.05
C ASP A 64 16.13 17.24 52.41
N LYS A 65 16.06 18.42 53.02
CA LYS A 65 15.39 19.59 52.41
C LYS A 65 16.03 19.95 51.08
N ILE A 66 17.36 20.02 51.04
CA ILE A 66 18.11 20.26 49.79
C ILE A 66 17.81 19.18 48.76
N ARG A 67 17.83 17.90 49.16
CA ARG A 67 17.57 16.76 48.28
C ARG A 67 16.20 16.84 47.63
N TYR A 68 15.14 17.13 48.39
CA TYR A 68 13.78 17.25 47.83
C TYR A 68 13.56 18.52 47.01
N LEU A 69 14.14 19.66 47.38
CA LEU A 69 14.06 20.88 46.56
C LEU A 69 14.82 20.70 45.24
N ARG A 70 16.03 20.14 45.28
CA ARG A 70 16.79 19.79 44.09
C ARG A 70 16.03 18.80 43.20
N GLY A 71 15.51 17.72 43.78
CA GLY A 71 14.73 16.75 43.04
C GLY A 71 13.48 17.33 42.39
N MET A 72 12.84 18.34 43.01
CA MET A 72 11.72 19.05 42.42
C MET A 72 12.17 19.82 41.18
N SER A 73 13.26 20.60 41.25
CA SER A 73 13.79 21.30 40.08
C SER A 73 14.08 20.34 38.90
N GLU A 74 14.71 19.18 39.18
CA GLU A 74 14.99 18.15 38.16
C GLU A 74 13.71 17.58 37.54
N VAL A 75 12.67 17.31 38.36
CA VAL A 75 11.37 16.80 37.89
C VAL A 75 10.66 17.81 36.98
N LEU A 76 10.67 19.09 37.33
CA LEU A 76 10.06 20.15 36.52
C LEU A 76 10.82 20.37 35.20
N GLU A 77 12.15 20.35 35.24
CA GLU A 77 13.01 20.44 34.06
C GLU A 77 12.81 19.25 33.10
N LEU A 78 12.69 18.04 33.64
CA LEU A 78 12.40 16.83 32.87
C LEU A 78 11.01 16.89 32.24
N PHE A 79 9.99 17.32 32.98
CA PHE A 79 8.64 17.48 32.42
C PHE A 79 8.63 18.50 31.28
N ASN A 80 9.25 19.68 31.48
CA ASN A 80 9.41 20.69 30.42
C ASN A 80 9.99 20.09 29.14
N ARG A 81 11.03 19.27 29.28
CA ARG A 81 11.67 18.58 28.15
C ARG A 81 10.73 17.58 27.49
N TYR A 82 10.08 16.72 28.28
CA TYR A 82 9.19 15.68 27.77
C TYR A 82 8.00 16.29 27.03
N TYR A 83 7.41 17.34 27.57
CA TYR A 83 6.30 18.04 26.92
C TYR A 83 6.73 18.67 25.58
N ARG A 84 7.88 19.38 25.55
CA ARG A 84 8.41 20.01 24.32
C ARG A 84 8.70 19.00 23.21
N PHE A 85 9.17 17.81 23.55
CA PHE A 85 9.40 16.72 22.60
C PHE A 85 8.17 15.83 22.38
N GLN A 86 6.99 16.24 22.86
CA GLN A 86 5.72 15.50 22.73
C GLN A 86 5.77 14.08 23.32
N MET A 87 6.66 13.86 24.29
CA MET A 87 6.81 12.61 25.05
C MET A 87 5.91 12.56 26.29
N ALA A 88 5.28 13.67 26.68
CA ALA A 88 4.29 13.72 27.75
C ALA A 88 3.14 14.66 27.38
N LYS A 89 1.94 14.37 27.90
CA LYS A 89 0.76 15.22 27.76
C LYS A 89 0.73 16.26 28.87
N ALA A 90 0.05 17.39 28.61
CA ALA A 90 -0.12 18.44 29.61
C ALA A 90 -0.76 17.90 30.90
N SER A 91 -1.77 17.03 30.77
CA SER A 91 -2.47 16.40 31.90
C SER A 91 -1.58 15.52 32.80
N ASN A 92 -0.38 15.14 32.36
CA ASN A 92 0.58 14.46 33.22
C ASN A 92 1.18 15.38 34.29
N PHE A 93 1.17 16.71 34.09
CA PHE A 93 1.84 17.66 34.99
C PHE A 93 1.24 17.72 36.40
N PRO A 94 -0.08 17.92 36.59
CA PRO A 94 -0.67 17.93 37.93
C PRO A 94 -0.51 16.59 38.63
N VAL A 95 -0.60 15.50 37.87
CA VAL A 95 -0.41 14.13 38.37
C VAL A 95 1.04 13.92 38.83
N LEU A 96 2.02 14.41 38.06
CA LEU A 96 3.44 14.31 38.39
C LEU A 96 3.78 15.04 39.70
N VAL A 97 3.34 16.29 39.84
CA VAL A 97 3.59 17.09 41.06
C VAL A 97 2.94 16.41 42.27
N ASN A 98 1.70 15.94 42.13
CA ASN A 98 1.01 15.21 43.20
C ASN A 98 1.71 13.90 43.58
N THR A 99 2.18 13.15 42.58
CA THR A 99 2.89 11.89 42.80
C THR A 99 4.26 12.14 43.45
N TYR A 100 4.96 13.22 43.08
CA TYR A 100 6.19 13.65 43.74
C TYR A 100 5.97 13.98 45.21
N THR A 101 4.88 14.69 45.55
CA THR A 101 4.50 14.96 46.94
C THR A 101 4.27 13.67 47.74
N GLN A 102 3.53 12.71 47.15
CA GLN A 102 3.29 11.40 47.78
C GLN A 102 4.59 10.61 47.95
N ALA A 103 5.48 10.66 46.97
CA ALA A 103 6.79 10.03 47.01
C ALA A 103 7.64 10.57 48.17
N ILE A 104 7.68 11.90 48.38
CA ILE A 104 8.34 12.51 49.54
C ILE A 104 7.78 11.96 50.85
N ALA A 105 6.45 11.90 50.99
CA ALA A 105 5.81 11.43 52.22
C ALA A 105 6.18 9.99 52.58
N LEU A 106 6.39 9.13 51.57
CA LEU A 106 6.83 7.74 51.74
C LEU A 106 8.34 7.64 52.01
N ASP A 107 9.15 8.38 51.24
CA ASP A 107 10.61 8.39 51.38
C ASP A 107 11.06 8.83 52.78
N LYS A 108 10.39 9.85 53.34
CA LYS A 108 10.58 10.31 54.72
C LYS A 108 10.43 9.22 55.78
N GLN A 109 9.59 8.23 55.51
CA GLN A 109 9.32 7.11 56.40
C GLN A 109 10.16 5.88 56.05
N ASN A 110 11.09 6.01 55.10
CA ASN A 110 11.84 4.91 54.50
C ASN A 110 10.92 3.81 53.95
N ILE A 111 9.78 4.22 53.36
CA ILE A 111 8.81 3.33 52.72
C ILE A 111 9.02 3.37 51.21
N SER A 112 8.83 2.22 50.57
CA SER A 112 9.04 2.10 49.14
C SER A 112 8.04 2.89 48.29
N ILE A 113 8.56 3.63 47.32
CA ILE A 113 7.76 4.30 46.28
C ILE A 113 7.31 3.37 45.14
N GLN A 114 7.67 2.09 45.16
CA GLN A 114 7.35 1.17 44.06
C GLN A 114 5.86 1.19 43.68
N HIS A 115 4.97 1.19 44.68
CA HIS A 115 3.53 1.11 44.47
C HIS A 115 2.94 2.36 43.82
N ILE A 116 3.48 3.55 44.10
CA ILE A 116 3.04 4.78 43.43
C ILE A 116 3.51 4.78 41.98
N ILE A 117 4.75 4.38 41.71
CA ILE A 117 5.30 4.26 40.35
C ILE A 117 4.53 3.20 39.54
N ALA A 118 4.10 2.10 40.18
CA ALA A 118 3.24 1.10 39.57
C ALA A 118 1.92 1.68 39.06
N LYS A 119 1.28 2.56 39.85
CA LYS A 119 0.00 3.20 39.51
C LYS A 119 0.13 4.36 38.51
N SER A 120 1.28 5.02 38.43
CA SER A 120 1.51 6.15 37.52
C SER A 120 1.52 5.75 36.05
N SER A 121 1.39 6.70 35.12
CA SER A 121 1.70 6.47 33.71
C SER A 121 3.21 6.21 33.50
N TYR A 122 3.61 5.80 32.30
CA TYR A 122 5.02 5.63 31.96
C TYR A 122 5.79 6.95 32.15
N GLU A 123 5.26 8.05 31.64
CA GLU A 123 5.90 9.37 31.63
C GLU A 123 6.15 9.86 33.06
N VAL A 124 5.10 9.82 33.91
CA VAL A 124 5.19 10.23 35.31
C VAL A 124 6.17 9.35 36.07
N GLY A 125 6.06 8.02 35.91
CA GLY A 125 6.97 7.09 36.57
C GLY A 125 8.42 7.29 36.16
N ASN A 126 8.67 7.45 34.85
CA ASN A 126 10.01 7.61 34.28
C ASN A 126 10.71 8.89 34.73
N ILE A 127 9.98 10.00 34.84
CA ILE A 127 10.50 11.26 35.37
C ILE A 127 10.88 11.09 36.85
N LEU A 128 10.02 10.47 37.65
CA LEU A 128 10.25 10.33 39.09
C LEU A 128 11.45 9.45 39.44
N ILE A 129 11.65 8.32 38.75
CA ILE A 129 12.79 7.42 39.02
C ILE A 129 14.15 8.03 38.63
N GLN A 130 14.16 9.10 37.83
CA GLN A 130 15.36 9.85 37.44
C GLN A 130 15.69 10.98 38.43
N SER A 131 14.75 11.36 39.31
CA SER A 131 14.97 12.41 40.30
C SER A 131 15.98 11.97 41.35
N ILE A 132 16.96 12.83 41.65
CA ILE A 132 17.91 12.59 42.75
C ILE A 132 17.22 12.43 44.10
N ALA A 133 16.00 12.97 44.25
CA ALA A 133 15.24 12.88 45.48
C ALA A 133 15.00 11.44 45.94
N PHE A 134 14.87 10.48 45.03
CA PHE A 134 14.52 9.09 45.37
C PHE A 134 15.60 8.08 44.98
N ALA A 135 16.82 8.55 44.68
CA ALA A 135 17.93 7.69 44.25
C ALA A 135 18.24 6.58 45.27
N ASP A 136 18.07 6.87 46.56
CA ASP A 136 18.32 5.95 47.68
C ASP A 136 17.04 5.34 48.28
N ASN A 137 15.86 5.60 47.70
CA ASN A 137 14.60 5.09 48.24
C ASN A 137 14.55 3.55 48.20
N PRO A 138 14.07 2.88 49.27
CA PRO A 138 13.88 1.43 49.24
C PRO A 138 12.92 1.02 48.12
N GLY A 139 13.36 0.19 47.19
CA GLY A 139 12.52 -0.25 46.06
C GLY A 139 12.64 0.57 44.78
N ILE A 140 13.56 1.55 44.73
CA ILE A 140 13.84 2.30 43.49
C ILE A 140 14.28 1.39 42.33
N ALA A 141 15.01 0.30 42.61
CA ALA A 141 15.42 -0.68 41.60
C ALA A 141 14.20 -1.39 40.98
N GLN A 142 13.22 -1.78 41.81
CA GLN A 142 11.97 -2.38 41.39
C GLN A 142 11.10 -1.36 40.63
N ALA A 143 11.09 -0.09 41.04
CA ALA A 143 10.42 0.98 40.32
C ALA A 143 11.00 1.18 38.91
N LYS A 144 12.33 1.16 38.75
CA LYS A 144 13.00 1.21 37.44
C LYS A 144 12.58 0.04 36.54
N ASN A 145 12.50 -1.16 37.10
CA ASN A 145 12.00 -2.34 36.39
C ASN A 145 10.55 -2.19 35.91
N ILE A 146 9.67 -1.62 36.74
CA ILE A 146 8.27 -1.36 36.38
C ILE A 146 8.18 -0.35 35.23
N VAL A 147 8.94 0.74 35.28
CA VAL A 147 8.96 1.74 34.21
C VAL A 147 9.46 1.13 32.91
N PHE A 148 10.52 0.31 32.96
CA PHE A 148 11.02 -0.40 31.79
C PHE A 148 9.97 -1.35 31.17
N LEU A 149 9.22 -2.08 31.99
CA LEU A 149 8.11 -2.91 31.50
C LEU A 149 7.01 -2.08 30.83
N LYS A 150 6.71 -0.89 31.37
CA LYS A 150 5.76 0.04 30.74
C LYS A 150 6.28 0.54 29.39
N ASP A 151 7.57 0.84 29.29
CA ASP A 151 8.23 1.23 28.04
C ASP A 151 8.14 0.11 26.98
N CYS A 152 8.46 -1.13 27.37
CA CYS A 152 8.34 -2.30 26.51
C CYS A 152 6.90 -2.53 26.02
N LYS A 153 5.91 -2.25 26.86
CA LYS A 153 4.49 -2.35 26.48
C LYS A 153 4.07 -1.28 25.48
N LEU A 154 4.62 -0.07 25.58
CA LEU A 154 4.37 1.03 24.65
C LEU A 154 5.14 0.87 23.34
N HIS A 155 6.32 0.25 23.41
CA HIS A 155 7.28 0.09 22.31
C HIS A 155 7.75 -1.38 22.19
N PRO A 156 6.85 -2.32 21.87
CA PRO A 156 7.20 -3.74 21.76
C PRO A 156 8.26 -4.02 20.68
N ASP A 157 8.32 -3.18 19.64
CA ASP A 157 9.33 -3.20 18.57
C ASP A 157 10.77 -2.98 19.07
N LYS A 158 10.94 -2.34 20.24
CA LYS A 158 12.25 -2.04 20.82
C LYS A 158 12.74 -3.10 21.81
N ILE A 159 11.89 -4.06 22.20
CA ILE A 159 12.21 -5.05 23.23
C ILE A 159 13.54 -5.75 22.93
N LEU A 160 13.73 -6.25 21.72
CA LEU A 160 14.95 -6.99 21.35
C LEU A 160 16.19 -6.09 21.38
N SER A 161 16.07 -4.84 20.95
CA SER A 161 17.17 -3.87 21.03
C SER A 161 17.59 -3.58 22.47
N TYR A 162 16.61 -3.40 23.36
CA TYR A 162 16.86 -3.22 24.80
C TYR A 162 17.52 -4.45 25.43
N LEU A 163 16.98 -5.64 25.15
CA LEU A 163 17.53 -6.88 25.67
C LEU A 163 18.93 -7.20 25.11
N ASN A 164 19.23 -6.76 23.89
CA ASN A 164 20.55 -6.93 23.30
C ASN A 164 21.59 -6.04 23.99
N SER A 165 21.18 -4.85 24.42
CA SER A 165 22.02 -3.92 25.18
C SER A 165 22.19 -4.35 26.63
N ASN A 166 21.13 -4.87 27.25
CA ASN A 166 21.17 -5.45 28.60
C ASN A 166 20.16 -6.58 28.72
N SER A 167 20.66 -7.80 28.87
CA SER A 167 19.79 -8.99 28.97
C SER A 167 19.55 -9.44 30.41
N ASN A 168 20.03 -8.72 31.44
CA ASN A 168 19.96 -9.16 32.84
C ASN A 168 18.77 -8.59 33.61
N TYR A 169 17.60 -8.50 32.97
CA TYR A 169 16.37 -8.11 33.67
C TYR A 169 15.68 -9.32 34.32
N PRO A 170 14.97 -9.15 35.45
CA PRO A 170 14.26 -10.26 36.11
C PRO A 170 13.18 -10.94 35.27
N PHE A 171 12.71 -10.29 34.21
CA PHE A 171 11.62 -10.72 33.32
C PHE A 171 12.07 -10.88 31.87
N THR A 172 13.39 -11.02 31.64
CA THR A 172 13.94 -11.18 30.27
C THR A 172 13.26 -12.29 29.50
N ASP A 173 12.99 -13.45 30.13
CA ASP A 173 12.36 -14.58 29.44
C ASP A 173 10.94 -14.25 28.97
N SER A 174 10.15 -13.52 29.77
CA SER A 174 8.82 -13.06 29.36
C SER A 174 8.87 -12.07 28.21
N LEU A 175 9.85 -11.15 28.22
CA LEU A 175 10.03 -10.19 27.14
C LEU A 175 10.52 -10.85 25.84
N ILE A 176 11.34 -11.90 25.92
CA ILE A 176 11.72 -12.71 24.76
C ILE A 176 10.48 -13.34 24.12
N ILE A 177 9.57 -13.90 24.93
CA ILE A 177 8.31 -14.49 24.44
C ILE A 177 7.43 -13.43 23.78
N GLU A 178 7.28 -12.26 24.42
CA GLU A 178 6.46 -11.17 23.87
C GLU A 178 7.02 -10.67 22.53
N ALA A 179 8.35 -10.49 22.44
CA ALA A 179 9.01 -10.08 21.21
C ALA A 179 8.82 -11.10 20.08
N ALA A 180 8.91 -12.40 20.37
CA ALA A 180 8.70 -13.46 19.38
C ALA A 180 7.26 -13.47 18.84
N ARG A 181 6.27 -13.09 19.67
CA ARG A 181 4.85 -13.01 19.26
C ARG A 181 4.56 -11.72 18.49
N TYR A 182 5.21 -10.63 18.86
CA TYR A 182 5.00 -9.32 18.25
C TYR A 182 5.57 -9.26 16.82
N ASP A 183 6.84 -9.63 16.65
CA ASP A 183 7.52 -9.60 15.34
C ASP A 183 8.44 -10.82 15.19
N PRO A 184 7.90 -11.96 14.71
CA PRO A 184 8.68 -13.17 14.47
C PRO A 184 9.82 -12.97 13.45
N ASP A 185 9.64 -12.05 12.51
CA ASP A 185 10.61 -11.79 11.44
C ASP A 185 11.85 -11.05 11.97
N GLN A 186 11.65 -10.02 12.78
CA GLN A 186 12.75 -9.36 13.50
C GLN A 186 13.38 -10.30 14.53
N PHE A 187 12.55 -11.08 15.25
CA PHE A 187 13.03 -12.02 16.25
C PHE A 187 13.96 -13.08 15.64
N TYR A 188 13.67 -13.56 14.43
CA TYR A 188 14.53 -14.49 13.70
C TYR A 188 15.96 -13.94 13.55
N ASP A 189 16.12 -12.67 13.18
CA ASP A 189 17.44 -12.07 12.95
C ASP A 189 18.26 -11.99 14.26
N TYR A 190 17.62 -11.63 15.37
CA TYR A 190 18.26 -11.68 16.70
C TYR A 190 18.60 -13.11 17.13
N ALA A 191 17.78 -14.09 16.78
CA ALA A 191 18.03 -15.50 17.06
C ALA A 191 19.21 -16.08 16.26
N GLN A 192 19.53 -15.51 15.10
CA GLN A 192 20.74 -15.83 14.32
C GLN A 192 22.02 -15.29 14.94
N GLY A 193 21.90 -14.26 15.79
CA GLY A 193 23.03 -13.57 16.39
C GLY A 193 23.86 -14.42 17.37
N TYR A 194 24.86 -13.76 17.93
CA TYR A 194 25.75 -14.27 18.97
C TYR A 194 25.65 -13.41 20.23
N GLY A 195 26.13 -13.92 21.37
CA GLY A 195 26.15 -13.18 22.63
C GLY A 195 25.07 -13.60 23.61
N GLN A 196 24.88 -12.79 24.65
CA GLN A 196 24.08 -13.16 25.82
C GLN A 196 22.58 -13.31 25.49
N LEU A 197 22.00 -12.35 24.74
CA LEU A 197 20.60 -12.43 24.31
C LEU A 197 20.35 -13.67 23.43
N ALA A 198 21.17 -13.89 22.40
CA ALA A 198 21.04 -15.04 21.52
C ALA A 198 21.15 -16.38 22.29
N SER A 199 22.02 -16.45 23.31
CA SER A 199 22.09 -17.61 24.21
C SER A 199 20.80 -17.81 25.01
N LYS A 200 20.22 -16.74 25.56
CA LYS A 200 18.92 -16.80 26.26
C LYS A 200 17.78 -17.23 25.35
N ILE A 201 17.73 -16.70 24.12
CA ILE A 201 16.76 -17.12 23.09
C ILE A 201 16.87 -18.62 22.83
N LYS A 202 18.08 -19.13 22.59
CA LYS A 202 18.34 -20.56 22.30
C LYS A 202 17.95 -21.50 23.46
N ASN A 203 18.06 -21.02 24.69
CA ASN A 203 17.76 -21.79 25.90
C ASN A 203 16.33 -21.60 26.42
N SER A 204 15.51 -20.77 25.77
CA SER A 204 14.12 -20.54 26.18
C SER A 204 13.30 -21.83 26.15
N PRO A 205 12.43 -22.09 27.14
CA PRO A 205 11.52 -23.24 27.12
C PRO A 205 10.26 -23.00 26.27
N ASP A 206 10.00 -21.77 25.81
CA ASP A 206 8.80 -21.44 25.02
C ASP A 206 8.87 -22.06 23.61
N THR A 207 7.79 -22.74 23.22
CA THR A 207 7.72 -23.50 21.96
C THR A 207 7.90 -22.62 20.72
N LEU A 208 7.33 -21.41 20.70
CA LEU A 208 7.46 -20.50 19.56
C LEU A 208 8.91 -20.01 19.47
N VAL A 209 9.49 -19.57 20.58
CA VAL A 209 10.89 -19.12 20.65
C VAL A 209 11.84 -20.23 20.19
N GLN A 210 11.65 -21.47 20.68
CA GLN A 210 12.46 -22.61 20.25
C GLN A 210 12.29 -22.92 18.76
N THR A 211 11.06 -22.81 18.24
CA THR A 211 10.77 -23.03 16.83
C THR A 211 11.53 -22.02 15.98
N ILE A 212 11.38 -20.71 16.25
CA ILE A 212 12.09 -19.66 15.50
C ILE A 212 13.61 -19.83 15.66
N SER A 213 14.11 -20.15 16.86
CA SER A 213 15.55 -20.36 17.09
C SER A 213 16.11 -21.54 16.29
N LYS A 214 15.38 -22.66 16.19
CA LYS A 214 15.75 -23.80 15.34
C LYS A 214 15.76 -23.43 13.85
N LEU A 215 14.82 -22.60 13.41
CA LEU A 215 14.78 -22.12 12.03
C LEU A 215 15.94 -21.15 11.73
N ALA A 216 16.26 -20.25 12.66
CA ALA A 216 17.30 -19.23 12.52
C ALA A 216 18.69 -19.83 12.20
N VAL A 217 19.02 -20.96 12.80
CA VAL A 217 20.31 -21.65 12.57
C VAL A 217 20.29 -22.63 11.39
N ARG A 218 19.13 -22.85 10.75
CA ARG A 218 19.02 -23.73 9.58
C ARG A 218 19.36 -22.99 8.30
N LYS A 219 20.02 -23.70 7.38
CA LYS A 219 20.21 -23.22 6.00
C LYS A 219 18.83 -23.00 5.36
N SER A 220 18.62 -21.81 4.81
CA SER A 220 17.33 -21.41 4.22
C SER A 220 16.14 -21.47 5.20
N GLY A 221 16.36 -21.17 6.49
CA GLY A 221 15.32 -21.18 7.54
C GLY A 221 14.08 -20.34 7.23
N ARG A 222 14.21 -19.30 6.40
CA ARG A 222 13.09 -18.48 5.90
C ARG A 222 12.10 -19.26 5.02
N LEU A 223 12.49 -20.41 4.43
CA LEU A 223 11.55 -21.29 3.71
C LEU A 223 10.55 -21.98 4.65
N TYR A 224 10.76 -21.98 5.96
CA TYR A 224 9.82 -22.60 6.90
C TYR A 224 8.85 -21.58 7.51
N PHE A 225 9.15 -20.28 7.37
CA PHE A 225 8.35 -19.19 7.93
C PHE A 225 6.88 -19.15 7.47
N PRO A 226 6.53 -19.49 6.21
CA PRO A 226 5.13 -19.62 5.81
C PRO A 226 4.34 -20.58 6.71
N PHE A 227 5.02 -21.56 7.30
CA PHE A 227 4.44 -22.61 8.13
C PHE A 227 4.69 -22.39 9.62
N LEU A 228 5.20 -21.21 10.04
CA LEU A 228 5.62 -20.96 11.41
C LEU A 228 4.52 -21.31 12.42
N ASP A 229 3.30 -20.88 12.16
CA ASP A 229 2.17 -21.13 13.03
C ASP A 229 1.84 -22.62 13.16
N ASN A 230 1.78 -23.32 12.02
CA ASN A 230 1.54 -24.76 12.02
C ASN A 230 2.69 -25.55 12.66
N LEU A 231 3.94 -25.08 12.53
CA LEU A 231 5.11 -25.68 13.14
C LEU A 231 5.07 -25.58 14.67
N TYR A 232 4.82 -24.39 15.22
CA TYR A 232 4.86 -24.23 16.68
C TYR A 232 3.64 -24.84 17.37
N HIS A 233 2.51 -25.01 16.66
CA HIS A 233 1.36 -25.79 17.12
C HIS A 233 1.46 -27.30 16.84
N GLY A 234 2.52 -27.77 16.18
CA GLY A 234 2.72 -29.20 15.88
C GLY A 234 1.76 -29.78 14.83
N LYS A 235 1.10 -28.94 14.02
CA LYS A 235 0.26 -29.37 12.90
C LYS A 235 1.07 -29.85 11.69
N VAL A 236 2.30 -29.35 11.55
CA VAL A 236 3.29 -29.79 10.56
C VAL A 236 4.65 -29.89 11.25
N THR A 237 5.49 -30.78 10.76
CA THR A 237 6.85 -31.00 11.25
C THR A 237 7.90 -30.45 10.28
N LEU A 238 9.12 -30.25 10.78
CA LEU A 238 10.24 -29.83 9.93
C LEU A 238 10.56 -30.88 8.85
N ASP A 239 10.43 -32.16 9.18
CA ASP A 239 10.71 -33.28 8.26
C ASP A 239 9.69 -33.34 7.11
N GLU A 240 8.41 -33.06 7.39
CA GLU A 240 7.37 -32.97 6.36
C GLU A 240 7.63 -31.82 5.38
N ILE A 241 8.13 -30.67 5.87
CA ILE A 241 8.52 -29.56 5.01
C ILE A 241 9.81 -29.89 4.25
N ASP A 242 10.79 -30.52 4.91
CA ASP A 242 12.05 -30.96 4.30
C ASP A 242 11.82 -31.91 3.12
N ALA A 243 10.79 -32.76 3.18
CA ALA A 243 10.43 -33.68 2.12
C ALA A 243 9.92 -33.00 0.82
N VAL A 244 9.48 -31.74 0.90
CA VAL A 244 8.86 -31.04 -0.25
C VAL A 244 9.51 -29.71 -0.61
N LYS A 245 10.30 -29.08 0.27
CA LYS A 245 10.81 -27.71 0.10
C LYS A 245 11.62 -27.46 -1.17
N ASP A 246 12.28 -28.50 -1.68
CA ASP A 246 13.12 -28.44 -2.88
C ASP A 246 12.35 -28.85 -4.15
N ASP A 247 11.11 -29.32 -4.02
CA ASP A 247 10.18 -29.68 -5.10
C ASP A 247 9.12 -28.58 -5.23
N ILE A 248 9.30 -27.68 -6.21
CA ILE A 248 8.46 -26.48 -6.37
C ILE A 248 6.96 -26.84 -6.42
N PRO A 249 6.49 -27.80 -7.22
CA PRO A 249 5.10 -28.21 -7.19
C PRO A 249 4.58 -28.63 -5.81
N LYS A 250 5.28 -29.55 -5.13
CA LYS A 250 4.82 -30.03 -3.82
C LYS A 250 4.86 -28.94 -2.75
N TYR A 251 5.87 -28.08 -2.79
CA TYR A 251 5.98 -26.95 -1.87
C TYR A 251 4.87 -25.91 -2.12
N TYR A 252 4.55 -25.62 -3.39
CA TYR A 252 3.43 -24.75 -3.75
C TYR A 252 2.10 -25.31 -3.22
N SER A 253 1.86 -26.61 -3.38
CA SER A 253 0.69 -27.29 -2.80
C SER A 253 0.63 -27.15 -1.28
N LEU A 254 1.77 -27.29 -0.59
CA LEU A 254 1.83 -27.12 0.86
C LEU A 254 1.53 -25.68 1.31
N LEU A 255 2.03 -24.68 0.56
CA LEU A 255 1.70 -23.27 0.78
C LEU A 255 0.19 -23.03 0.63
N VAL A 256 -0.43 -23.49 -0.46
CA VAL A 256 -1.87 -23.31 -0.69
C VAL A 256 -2.70 -23.96 0.43
N LYS A 257 -2.37 -25.21 0.80
CA LYS A 257 -3.04 -25.91 1.90
C LYS A 257 -2.92 -25.14 3.22
N THR A 258 -1.73 -24.62 3.51
CA THR A 258 -1.47 -23.88 4.76
C THR A 258 -2.18 -22.52 4.75
N LYS A 259 -2.24 -21.83 3.61
CA LYS A 259 -2.97 -20.56 3.47
C LYS A 259 -4.45 -20.77 3.80
N ILE A 260 -5.07 -21.81 3.26
CA ILE A 260 -6.47 -22.15 3.53
C ILE A 260 -6.70 -22.44 5.04
N ASP A 261 -5.82 -23.22 5.67
CA ASP A 261 -5.88 -23.49 7.13
C ASP A 261 -5.73 -22.22 7.97
N TYR A 262 -4.88 -21.28 7.55
CA TYR A 262 -4.76 -19.98 8.20
C TYR A 262 -6.01 -19.13 8.02
N MET A 263 -6.66 -19.18 6.86
CA MET A 263 -7.89 -18.43 6.61
C MET A 263 -9.06 -18.91 7.48
N ASP A 264 -9.10 -20.20 7.85
CA ASP A 264 -10.06 -20.70 8.84
C ASP A 264 -9.94 -19.97 10.20
N ARG A 265 -8.72 -19.61 10.61
CA ARG A 265 -8.46 -18.84 11.83
C ARG A 265 -8.78 -17.35 11.67
N VAL A 266 -8.43 -16.77 10.53
CA VAL A 266 -8.78 -15.37 10.22
C VAL A 266 -10.29 -15.15 10.26
N MET A 267 -11.08 -16.11 9.73
CA MET A 267 -12.54 -16.08 9.83
C MET A 267 -13.06 -16.10 11.28
N GLN A 268 -12.29 -16.65 12.22
CA GLN A 268 -12.57 -16.68 13.66
C GLN A 268 -12.01 -15.45 14.41
N ARG A 269 -11.53 -14.44 13.67
CA ARG A 269 -10.89 -13.21 14.20
C ARG A 269 -9.59 -13.46 14.95
N ASP A 270 -8.88 -14.50 14.54
CA ASP A 270 -7.56 -14.86 15.04
C ASP A 270 -6.47 -14.47 14.02
N THR A 271 -5.23 -14.32 14.47
CA THR A 271 -4.10 -13.84 13.66
C THR A 271 -3.02 -14.92 13.59
N PRO A 272 -3.04 -15.79 12.56
CA PRO A 272 -2.01 -16.80 12.38
C PRO A 272 -0.65 -16.16 12.01
N MET A 273 0.43 -16.74 12.54
CA MET A 273 1.79 -16.29 12.23
C MET A 273 2.24 -16.77 10.83
N GLY A 274 3.01 -15.94 10.13
CA GLY A 274 3.54 -16.30 8.80
C GLY A 274 2.61 -16.00 7.62
N LEU A 275 1.50 -15.27 7.83
CA LEU A 275 0.60 -14.84 6.73
C LEU A 275 1.31 -14.03 5.64
N VAL A 276 2.21 -13.13 6.02
CA VAL A 276 2.97 -12.34 5.04
C VAL A 276 3.96 -13.24 4.28
N ALA A 277 4.62 -14.16 5.00
CA ALA A 277 5.57 -15.09 4.40
C ALA A 277 4.91 -16.08 3.44
N ILE A 278 3.69 -16.55 3.73
CA ILE A 278 2.96 -17.45 2.85
C ILE A 278 2.50 -16.76 1.57
N ASP A 279 2.07 -15.49 1.65
CA ASP A 279 1.70 -14.71 0.46
C ASP A 279 2.93 -14.46 -0.42
N ALA A 280 4.05 -14.07 0.17
CA ALA A 280 5.32 -13.95 -0.55
C ALA A 280 5.75 -15.29 -1.19
N GLY A 281 5.57 -16.40 -0.48
CA GLY A 281 5.85 -17.74 -0.99
C GLY A 281 4.96 -18.14 -2.17
N LEU A 282 3.66 -17.90 -2.08
CA LEU A 282 2.70 -18.18 -3.17
C LEU A 282 3.01 -17.32 -4.40
N THR A 283 3.36 -16.05 -4.21
CA THR A 283 3.79 -15.16 -5.29
C THR A 283 5.08 -15.66 -5.94
N GLU A 284 6.11 -16.00 -5.17
CA GLU A 284 7.39 -16.40 -5.73
C GLU A 284 7.32 -17.77 -6.43
N LYS A 285 6.64 -18.75 -5.81
CA LYS A 285 6.54 -20.11 -6.37
C LYS A 285 5.51 -20.20 -7.50
N GLY A 286 4.50 -19.33 -7.51
CA GLY A 286 3.55 -19.22 -8.63
C GLY A 286 4.22 -18.83 -9.95
N LYS A 287 5.31 -18.06 -9.92
CA LYS A 287 6.09 -17.67 -11.11
C LYS A 287 6.57 -18.86 -11.92
N TYR A 288 6.88 -20.00 -11.27
CA TYR A 288 7.28 -21.23 -11.97
C TYR A 288 6.24 -21.67 -13.01
N TYR A 289 4.95 -21.62 -12.66
CA TYR A 289 3.87 -21.95 -13.56
C TYR A 289 3.61 -20.84 -14.58
N ILE A 290 3.47 -19.60 -14.11
CA ILE A 290 3.10 -18.47 -14.97
C ILE A 290 4.17 -18.16 -16.01
N ASN A 291 5.45 -18.10 -15.63
CA ASN A 291 6.53 -17.85 -16.57
C ASN A 291 6.63 -18.97 -17.62
N THR A 292 6.37 -20.22 -17.24
CA THR A 292 6.37 -21.34 -18.20
C THR A 292 5.23 -21.22 -19.21
N ILE A 293 3.99 -21.01 -18.75
CA ILE A 293 2.84 -20.92 -19.67
C ILE A 293 2.87 -19.62 -20.51
N ASN A 294 3.47 -18.56 -19.99
CA ASN A 294 3.73 -17.32 -20.71
C ASN A 294 4.83 -17.49 -21.75
N GLY A 295 5.94 -18.16 -21.41
CA GLY A 295 7.03 -18.45 -22.34
C GLY A 295 6.59 -19.36 -23.50
N LEU A 296 5.55 -20.18 -23.29
CA LEU A 296 4.96 -21.05 -24.31
C LEU A 296 3.74 -20.41 -25.02
N HIS A 297 3.62 -19.08 -25.05
CA HIS A 297 2.40 -18.41 -25.56
C HIS A 297 2.12 -18.65 -27.05
N GLU A 298 3.13 -18.93 -27.86
CA GLU A 298 2.98 -19.32 -29.28
C GLU A 298 2.72 -20.83 -29.48
N SER A 299 2.85 -21.63 -28.43
CA SER A 299 2.69 -23.08 -28.50
C SER A 299 1.21 -23.49 -28.42
N PRO A 300 0.83 -24.65 -29.02
CA PRO A 300 -0.50 -25.22 -28.85
C PRO A 300 -0.87 -25.49 -27.38
N ASN A 301 -2.15 -25.35 -27.04
CA ASN A 301 -2.65 -25.40 -25.66
C ASN A 301 -2.32 -26.69 -24.88
N ASN A 302 -2.24 -27.84 -25.56
CA ASN A 302 -1.86 -29.12 -24.95
C ASN A 302 -0.39 -29.16 -24.52
N VAL A 303 0.48 -28.40 -25.18
CA VAL A 303 1.89 -28.26 -24.78
C VAL A 303 2.01 -27.14 -23.76
N ARG A 304 1.46 -25.96 -24.08
CA ARG A 304 1.57 -24.74 -23.28
C ARG A 304 1.12 -24.94 -21.84
N PHE A 305 -0.03 -25.57 -21.63
CA PHE A 305 -0.64 -25.67 -20.30
C PHE A 305 -0.40 -27.01 -19.60
N LYS A 306 0.51 -27.84 -20.13
CA LYS A 306 0.86 -29.13 -19.54
C LYS A 306 1.38 -28.98 -18.10
N ILE A 307 2.16 -27.93 -17.83
CA ILE A 307 2.69 -27.66 -16.48
C ILE A 307 1.59 -27.41 -15.43
N LEU A 308 0.39 -27.01 -15.86
CA LEU A 308 -0.74 -26.84 -14.96
C LEU A 308 -1.39 -28.18 -14.60
N GLU A 309 -1.06 -29.30 -15.27
CA GLU A 309 -1.57 -30.64 -14.95
C GLU A 309 -1.21 -31.02 -13.51
N GLY A 310 -2.20 -31.56 -12.77
CA GLY A 310 -2.05 -31.93 -11.36
C GLY A 310 -2.49 -30.87 -10.36
N LEU A 311 -2.55 -29.58 -10.73
CA LEU A 311 -3.00 -28.54 -9.79
C LEU A 311 -4.49 -28.68 -9.39
N SER A 312 -4.83 -28.40 -8.14
CA SER A 312 -6.22 -28.34 -7.67
C SER A 312 -6.92 -27.04 -8.12
N PRO A 313 -8.27 -26.98 -8.04
CA PRO A 313 -9.00 -25.73 -8.25
C PRO A 313 -8.52 -24.58 -7.35
N GLU A 314 -8.20 -24.85 -6.08
CA GLU A 314 -7.69 -23.88 -5.11
C GLU A 314 -6.29 -23.41 -5.46
N GLU A 315 -5.40 -24.32 -5.90
CA GLU A 315 -4.06 -23.96 -6.35
C GLU A 315 -4.10 -23.08 -7.60
N LEU A 316 -4.99 -23.39 -8.55
CA LEU A 316 -5.21 -22.55 -9.73
C LEU A 316 -5.85 -21.19 -9.37
N TYR A 317 -6.71 -21.14 -8.35
CA TYR A 317 -7.25 -19.88 -7.82
C TYR A 317 -6.14 -18.98 -7.28
N TYR A 318 -5.28 -19.51 -6.39
CA TYR A 318 -4.13 -18.77 -5.86
C TYR A 318 -3.14 -18.41 -6.96
N LEU A 319 -2.95 -19.27 -7.96
CA LEU A 319 -2.10 -18.98 -9.10
C LEU A 319 -2.61 -17.77 -9.89
N ALA A 320 -3.93 -17.60 -10.02
CA ALA A 320 -4.50 -16.43 -10.66
C ALA A 320 -4.30 -15.17 -9.81
N VAL A 321 -4.76 -15.17 -8.55
CA VAL A 321 -4.79 -13.94 -7.73
C VAL A 321 -3.41 -13.47 -7.26
N MET A 322 -2.44 -14.38 -7.12
CA MET A 322 -1.08 -14.03 -6.67
C MET A 322 -0.14 -13.63 -7.82
N GLN A 323 -0.60 -13.72 -9.07
CA GLN A 323 0.22 -13.46 -10.27
C GLN A 323 -0.41 -12.43 -11.21
N GLU A 324 -1.28 -11.58 -10.68
CA GLU A 324 -2.01 -10.54 -11.43
C GLU A 324 -1.10 -9.73 -12.36
N GLU A 325 0.08 -9.32 -11.89
CA GLU A 325 1.01 -8.49 -12.67
C GLU A 325 1.75 -9.25 -13.78
N LEU A 326 1.76 -10.59 -13.75
CA LEU A 326 2.56 -11.42 -14.65
C LEU A 326 1.72 -12.23 -15.65
N ILE A 327 0.48 -12.59 -15.30
CA ILE A 327 -0.31 -13.51 -16.10
C ILE A 327 -0.85 -12.83 -17.37
N TYR A 328 -0.49 -13.38 -18.54
CA TYR A 328 -1.02 -12.85 -19.81
C TYR A 328 -2.51 -13.14 -19.95
N THR A 329 -3.23 -12.29 -20.70
CA THR A 329 -4.65 -12.52 -21.05
C THR A 329 -4.90 -13.93 -21.55
N SER A 330 -4.11 -14.42 -22.50
CA SER A 330 -4.28 -15.78 -23.04
C SER A 330 -3.96 -16.87 -22.01
N SER A 331 -3.00 -16.64 -21.10
CA SER A 331 -2.67 -17.56 -20.01
C SER A 331 -3.81 -17.68 -18.98
N TYR A 332 -4.47 -16.57 -18.66
CA TYR A 332 -5.64 -16.58 -17.78
C TYR A 332 -6.85 -17.22 -18.47
N VAL A 333 -7.28 -16.68 -19.61
CA VAL A 333 -8.55 -17.01 -20.27
C VAL A 333 -8.56 -18.43 -20.86
N GLN A 334 -7.45 -18.89 -21.44
CA GLN A 334 -7.38 -20.22 -22.07
C GLN A 334 -6.69 -21.27 -21.17
N GLY A 335 -5.95 -20.81 -20.17
CA GLY A 335 -5.12 -21.62 -19.29
C GLY A 335 -5.76 -21.86 -17.93
N VAL A 336 -5.53 -20.92 -17.03
CA VAL A 336 -5.81 -21.05 -15.58
C VAL A 336 -7.31 -21.07 -15.28
N TYR A 337 -8.05 -20.04 -15.72
CA TYR A 337 -9.47 -19.88 -15.42
C TYR A 337 -10.34 -21.09 -15.83
N PRO A 338 -10.30 -21.60 -17.08
CA PRO A 338 -11.13 -22.74 -17.46
C PRO A 338 -10.75 -24.03 -16.74
N ARG A 339 -9.46 -24.22 -16.39
CA ARG A 339 -8.98 -25.43 -15.70
C ARG A 339 -9.49 -25.54 -14.26
N ILE A 340 -9.78 -24.42 -13.60
CA ILE A 340 -10.42 -24.42 -12.28
C ILE A 340 -11.73 -25.19 -12.35
N PHE A 341 -12.64 -24.77 -13.22
CA PHE A 341 -13.96 -25.38 -13.34
C PHE A 341 -13.92 -26.79 -13.94
N GLN A 342 -12.99 -27.07 -14.85
CA GLN A 342 -12.80 -28.42 -15.39
C GLN A 342 -12.40 -29.45 -14.31
N ARG A 343 -11.73 -29.00 -13.25
CA ARG A 343 -11.24 -29.87 -12.17
C ARG A 343 -12.15 -29.92 -10.96
N MET A 344 -13.10 -29.00 -10.86
CA MET A 344 -14.11 -29.04 -9.83
C MET A 344 -15.14 -30.13 -10.15
N LYS A 345 -15.45 -30.96 -9.14
CA LYS A 345 -16.55 -31.93 -9.25
C LYS A 345 -17.89 -31.23 -9.53
N ASN A 346 -18.11 -30.11 -8.83
CA ASN A 346 -19.24 -29.21 -9.03
C ASN A 346 -18.68 -27.85 -9.44
N PRO A 347 -18.74 -27.47 -10.75
CA PRO A 347 -18.06 -26.29 -11.28
C PRO A 347 -18.79 -24.99 -10.94
N ARG A 348 -19.05 -24.76 -9.65
CA ARG A 348 -19.75 -23.59 -9.14
C ARG A 348 -18.80 -22.53 -8.59
N GLY A 349 -19.01 -21.28 -8.95
CA GLY A 349 -18.16 -20.17 -8.50
C GLY A 349 -18.26 -19.89 -6.99
N ASP A 350 -19.43 -20.11 -6.38
CA ASP A 350 -19.60 -19.97 -4.93
C ASP A 350 -18.84 -21.05 -4.15
N SER A 351 -18.84 -22.28 -4.66
CA SER A 351 -18.09 -23.39 -4.07
C SER A 351 -16.58 -23.15 -4.13
N LEU A 352 -16.07 -22.54 -5.21
CA LEU A 352 -14.66 -22.16 -5.32
C LEU A 352 -14.28 -21.19 -4.20
N LEU A 353 -15.05 -20.12 -4.00
CA LEU A 353 -14.78 -19.12 -2.97
C LEU A 353 -14.89 -19.69 -1.56
N ILE A 354 -15.85 -20.59 -1.31
CA ILE A 354 -15.97 -21.29 -0.02
C ILE A 354 -14.72 -22.15 0.25
N ASN A 355 -14.20 -22.86 -0.76
CA ASN A 355 -13.02 -23.71 -0.61
C ASN A 355 -11.77 -22.93 -0.21
N VAL A 356 -11.64 -21.69 -0.70
CA VAL A 356 -10.54 -20.77 -0.34
C VAL A 356 -10.91 -19.78 0.76
N ARG A 357 -12.03 -19.98 1.47
CA ARG A 357 -12.48 -19.14 2.59
C ARG A 357 -12.64 -17.66 2.23
N PHE A 358 -13.06 -17.39 1.00
CA PHE A 358 -13.19 -16.05 0.42
C PHE A 358 -11.90 -15.22 0.46
N ASP A 359 -10.75 -15.86 0.67
CA ASP A 359 -9.47 -15.18 0.67
C ASP A 359 -9.18 -14.58 -0.70
N HIS A 360 -8.75 -13.33 -0.74
CA HIS A 360 -8.57 -12.54 -1.96
C HIS A 360 -9.80 -12.49 -2.90
N PHE A 361 -11.03 -12.70 -2.42
CA PHE A 361 -12.20 -12.75 -3.33
C PHE A 361 -12.40 -11.46 -4.13
N LYS A 362 -12.09 -10.28 -3.56
CA LYS A 362 -12.17 -9.00 -4.29
C LYS A 362 -11.18 -8.94 -5.46
N LYS A 363 -9.94 -9.41 -5.23
CA LYS A 363 -8.93 -9.56 -6.27
C LYS A 363 -9.37 -10.56 -7.34
N TRP A 364 -10.00 -11.65 -6.96
CA TRP A 364 -10.61 -12.59 -7.92
C TRP A 364 -11.70 -11.94 -8.78
N ILE A 365 -12.62 -11.18 -8.18
CA ILE A 365 -13.66 -10.44 -8.92
C ILE A 365 -13.03 -9.43 -9.88
N LYS A 366 -12.02 -8.67 -9.44
CA LYS A 366 -11.24 -7.80 -10.33
C LYS A 366 -10.64 -8.58 -11.49
N MET A 367 -9.94 -9.69 -11.22
CA MET A 367 -9.31 -10.51 -12.26
C MET A 367 -10.37 -10.95 -13.28
N ALA A 368 -11.50 -11.48 -12.82
CA ALA A 368 -12.57 -11.90 -13.70
C ALA A 368 -13.17 -10.72 -14.49
N ALA A 369 -13.28 -9.53 -13.91
CA ALA A 369 -13.74 -8.32 -14.59
C ALA A 369 -12.74 -7.82 -15.65
N ASN A 370 -11.45 -7.86 -15.34
CA ASN A 370 -10.37 -7.40 -16.22
C ASN A 370 -10.18 -8.30 -17.42
N TYR A 371 -10.40 -9.61 -17.27
CA TYR A 371 -10.32 -10.60 -18.34
C TYR A 371 -11.70 -10.96 -18.93
N ASN A 372 -12.73 -10.13 -18.76
CA ASN A 372 -14.11 -10.35 -19.25
C ASN A 372 -14.69 -11.76 -18.97
N THR A 373 -14.34 -12.38 -17.84
CA THR A 373 -14.92 -13.66 -17.37
C THR A 373 -15.87 -13.49 -16.18
N LEU A 374 -16.08 -12.28 -15.67
CA LEU A 374 -16.94 -12.02 -14.50
C LEU A 374 -18.38 -12.54 -14.72
N ASP A 375 -18.98 -12.28 -15.87
CA ASP A 375 -20.34 -12.75 -16.16
C ASP A 375 -20.43 -14.28 -16.20
N ASP A 376 -19.43 -14.96 -16.78
CA ASP A 376 -19.33 -16.42 -16.76
C ASP A 376 -19.17 -16.94 -15.33
N PHE A 377 -18.32 -16.30 -14.53
CA PHE A 377 -18.09 -16.67 -13.13
C PHE A 377 -19.36 -16.55 -12.29
N LEU A 378 -20.08 -15.43 -12.41
CA LEU A 378 -21.33 -15.18 -11.67
C LEU A 378 -22.46 -16.11 -12.12
N LYS A 379 -22.52 -16.49 -13.40
CA LYS A 379 -23.50 -17.48 -13.92
C LYS A 379 -23.24 -18.90 -13.41
N ARG A 380 -22.04 -19.20 -12.91
CA ARG A 380 -21.71 -20.50 -12.31
C ARG A 380 -22.18 -20.63 -10.86
N MET A 381 -22.85 -19.66 -10.26
CA MET A 381 -23.38 -19.76 -8.91
C MET A 381 -24.88 -19.42 -8.83
N ASP A 382 -25.50 -19.64 -7.67
CA ASP A 382 -26.89 -19.25 -7.46
C ASP A 382 -27.04 -17.72 -7.60
N LYS A 383 -28.17 -17.28 -8.16
CA LYS A 383 -28.44 -15.86 -8.39
C LYS A 383 -28.34 -15.05 -7.10
N GLN A 384 -28.87 -15.54 -5.98
CA GLN A 384 -28.79 -14.85 -4.69
C GLN A 384 -27.34 -14.78 -4.19
N ASN A 385 -26.56 -15.84 -4.35
CA ASN A 385 -25.15 -15.85 -3.98
C ASN A 385 -24.34 -14.82 -4.79
N ALA A 386 -24.59 -14.73 -6.10
CA ALA A 386 -23.96 -13.73 -6.96
C ALA A 386 -24.30 -12.29 -6.50
N LEU A 387 -25.56 -12.01 -6.15
CA LEU A 387 -25.98 -10.71 -5.63
C LEU A 387 -25.29 -10.38 -4.29
N VAL A 388 -25.25 -11.34 -3.36
CA VAL A 388 -24.57 -11.17 -2.06
C VAL A 388 -23.07 -10.93 -2.24
N LEU A 389 -22.43 -11.69 -3.13
CA LEU A 389 -21.00 -11.56 -3.44
C LEU A 389 -20.67 -10.16 -3.98
N MET A 390 -21.49 -9.65 -4.91
CA MET A 390 -21.25 -8.34 -5.51
C MET A 390 -21.56 -7.19 -4.55
N LYS A 391 -22.47 -7.39 -3.58
CA LYS A 391 -22.61 -6.46 -2.45
C LYS A 391 -21.39 -6.50 -1.53
N ALA A 392 -20.89 -7.69 -1.20
CA ALA A 392 -19.69 -7.83 -0.37
C ALA A 392 -18.44 -7.24 -1.05
N PHE A 393 -18.32 -7.35 -2.37
CA PHE A 393 -17.24 -6.77 -3.17
C PHE A 393 -17.12 -5.25 -2.95
N VAL A 394 -18.25 -4.55 -2.83
CA VAL A 394 -18.28 -3.10 -2.64
C VAL A 394 -18.39 -2.64 -1.19
N ASN A 395 -18.41 -3.57 -0.24
CA ASN A 395 -18.50 -3.24 1.18
C ASN A 395 -17.10 -3.11 1.82
N GLY A 396 -17.01 -2.31 2.89
CA GLY A 396 -15.82 -2.19 3.72
C GLY A 396 -14.59 -1.63 3.00
N LEU A 397 -14.76 -0.83 1.93
CA LEU A 397 -13.65 -0.25 1.16
C LEU A 397 -12.78 0.72 1.98
N ASP A 398 -13.29 1.20 3.12
CA ASP A 398 -12.57 2.05 4.08
C ASP A 398 -11.68 1.26 5.06
N LYS A 399 -11.77 -0.07 5.08
CA LYS A 399 -11.11 -0.92 6.08
C LYS A 399 -9.68 -1.31 5.75
N GLY A 400 -9.22 -1.08 4.52
CA GLY A 400 -7.83 -1.35 4.11
C GLY A 400 -6.82 -0.58 4.98
N ARG A 401 -5.66 -1.18 5.26
CA ARG A 401 -4.56 -0.57 6.05
C ARG A 401 -3.27 -0.61 5.24
N GLY A 402 -2.33 0.30 5.52
CA GLY A 402 -1.02 0.31 4.85
C GLY A 402 -1.06 0.81 3.41
N LYS A 403 -0.11 0.34 2.57
CA LYS A 403 0.02 0.77 1.17
C LYS A 403 -1.19 0.39 0.30
N ASP A 404 -1.92 -0.66 0.67
CA ASP A 404 -3.08 -1.18 -0.06
C ASP A 404 -4.41 -0.56 0.39
N SER A 405 -4.34 0.54 1.15
CA SER A 405 -5.50 1.20 1.77
C SER A 405 -6.61 1.61 0.79
N LEU A 406 -6.31 1.73 -0.51
CA LEU A 406 -7.26 2.10 -1.56
C LEU A 406 -7.40 1.06 -2.67
N GLU A 407 -6.62 -0.03 -2.65
CA GLU A 407 -6.60 -1.04 -3.72
C GLU A 407 -8.02 -1.57 -3.98
N ASP A 408 -8.73 -1.96 -2.92
CA ASP A 408 -10.12 -2.43 -2.99
C ASP A 408 -11.08 -1.42 -3.66
N ALA A 409 -10.93 -0.13 -3.37
CA ALA A 409 -11.81 0.91 -3.91
C ALA A 409 -11.52 1.18 -5.39
N VAL A 410 -10.23 1.18 -5.77
CA VAL A 410 -9.78 1.29 -7.15
C VAL A 410 -10.26 0.07 -7.95
N ASP A 411 -10.12 -1.13 -7.38
CA ASP A 411 -10.55 -2.39 -7.98
C ASP A 411 -12.06 -2.40 -8.24
N VAL A 412 -12.87 -1.90 -7.30
CA VAL A 412 -14.32 -1.72 -7.47
C VAL A 412 -14.63 -0.71 -8.57
N ALA A 413 -13.97 0.44 -8.58
CA ALA A 413 -14.17 1.45 -9.61
C ALA A 413 -13.85 0.90 -11.01
N ALA A 414 -12.71 0.25 -11.15
CA ALA A 414 -12.24 -0.35 -12.38
C ALA A 414 -13.17 -1.48 -12.87
N SER A 415 -13.59 -2.36 -11.97
CA SER A 415 -14.45 -3.51 -12.30
C SER A 415 -15.87 -3.10 -12.72
N TYR A 416 -16.39 -1.99 -12.19
CA TYR A 416 -17.75 -1.52 -12.51
C TYR A 416 -17.97 -1.27 -14.00
N ALA A 417 -16.95 -0.72 -14.68
CA ALA A 417 -16.98 -0.46 -16.12
C ALA A 417 -17.00 -1.76 -16.97
N SER A 418 -16.74 -2.92 -16.37
CA SER A 418 -16.78 -4.24 -17.01
C SER A 418 -18.06 -5.03 -16.71
N ILE A 419 -18.97 -4.51 -15.89
CA ILE A 419 -20.25 -5.16 -15.63
C ILE A 419 -21.21 -4.81 -16.77
N TYR A 420 -21.55 -5.76 -17.64
CA TYR A 420 -22.49 -5.51 -18.75
C TYR A 420 -23.96 -5.69 -18.33
N ASP A 421 -24.22 -6.52 -17.32
CA ASP A 421 -25.55 -6.72 -16.75
C ASP A 421 -26.06 -5.45 -16.06
N LYS A 422 -27.13 -4.86 -16.60
CA LYS A 422 -27.74 -3.63 -16.10
C LYS A 422 -28.40 -3.78 -14.72
N ASP A 423 -28.89 -4.97 -14.38
CA ASP A 423 -29.43 -5.22 -13.04
C ASP A 423 -28.30 -5.25 -12.02
N LEU A 424 -27.17 -5.85 -12.39
CA LEU A 424 -25.99 -5.91 -11.54
C LEU A 424 -25.30 -4.55 -11.38
N GLN A 425 -25.19 -3.74 -12.43
CA GLN A 425 -24.72 -2.35 -12.33
C GLN A 425 -25.58 -1.56 -11.34
N ARG A 426 -26.92 -1.65 -11.45
CA ARG A 426 -27.85 -0.98 -10.53
C ARG A 426 -27.70 -1.46 -9.09
N LEU A 427 -27.52 -2.76 -8.89
CA LEU A 427 -27.27 -3.33 -7.56
C LEU A 427 -26.01 -2.74 -6.92
N VAL A 428 -24.91 -2.72 -7.68
CA VAL A 428 -23.62 -2.20 -7.20
C VAL A 428 -23.71 -0.71 -6.87
N LEU A 429 -24.32 0.09 -7.75
CA LEU A 429 -24.58 1.51 -7.49
C LEU A 429 -25.43 1.72 -6.24
N HIS A 430 -26.52 0.97 -6.08
CA HIS A 430 -27.37 1.06 -4.90
C HIS A 430 -26.59 0.74 -3.61
N GLN A 431 -25.76 -0.30 -3.63
CA GLN A 431 -24.95 -0.67 -2.47
C GLN A 431 -23.90 0.39 -2.13
N VAL A 432 -23.29 1.06 -3.12
CA VAL A 432 -22.42 2.22 -2.90
C VAL A 432 -23.16 3.37 -2.23
N GLN A 433 -24.41 3.63 -2.63
CA GLN A 433 -25.25 4.67 -2.04
C GLN A 433 -25.64 4.35 -0.58
N GLU A 434 -26.00 3.10 -0.29
CA GLU A 434 -26.24 2.62 1.08
C GLU A 434 -24.99 2.80 1.96
N ASN A 435 -23.82 2.41 1.45
CA ASN A 435 -22.56 2.56 2.20
C ASN A 435 -22.19 4.03 2.42
N LEU A 436 -22.44 4.91 1.46
CA LEU A 436 -22.26 6.35 1.62
C LEU A 436 -23.18 6.92 2.71
N GLN A 437 -24.45 6.50 2.73
CA GLN A 437 -25.40 6.92 3.77
C GLN A 437 -24.96 6.43 5.16
N ALA A 438 -24.55 5.17 5.28
CA ALA A 438 -24.03 4.61 6.51
C ALA A 438 -22.74 5.33 6.97
N ALA A 439 -21.86 5.71 6.04
CA ALA A 439 -20.64 6.47 6.35
C ALA A 439 -20.95 7.86 6.90
N LYS A 440 -22.00 8.53 6.39
CA LYS A 440 -22.50 9.81 6.91
C LYS A 440 -23.09 9.65 8.31
N GLN A 441 -23.94 8.64 8.52
CA GLN A 441 -24.56 8.37 9.83
C GLN A 441 -23.52 8.05 10.91
N ASN A 442 -22.46 7.34 10.55
CA ASN A 442 -21.39 6.92 11.48
C ASN A 442 -20.22 7.91 11.56
N ASN A 443 -20.30 9.09 10.93
CA ASN A 443 -19.22 10.07 10.86
C ASN A 443 -17.86 9.49 10.40
N ASN A 444 -17.88 8.48 9.53
CA ASN A 444 -16.66 7.86 9.00
C ASN A 444 -16.19 8.63 7.75
N LYS A 445 -15.37 9.65 7.96
CA LYS A 445 -14.87 10.55 6.91
C LYS A 445 -14.21 9.81 5.75
N ARG A 446 -13.32 8.85 6.03
CA ARG A 446 -12.65 8.05 4.98
C ARG A 446 -13.65 7.29 4.11
N ALA A 447 -14.65 6.64 4.72
CA ALA A 447 -15.70 5.96 3.97
C ALA A 447 -16.54 6.95 3.15
N GLN A 448 -16.85 8.14 3.69
CA GLN A 448 -17.57 9.18 2.94
C GLN A 448 -16.80 9.61 1.69
N ASP A 449 -15.49 9.84 1.80
CA ASP A 449 -14.65 10.22 0.67
C ASP A 449 -14.64 9.11 -0.40
N ILE A 450 -14.41 7.85 0.00
CA ILE A 450 -14.40 6.71 -0.94
C ILE A 450 -15.76 6.55 -1.64
N TYR A 451 -16.86 6.43 -0.89
CA TYR A 451 -18.16 6.12 -1.48
C TYR A 451 -18.77 7.31 -2.21
N SER A 452 -18.42 8.56 -1.87
CA SER A 452 -18.88 9.74 -2.62
C SER A 452 -18.26 9.79 -4.01
N ILE A 453 -16.95 9.53 -4.13
CA ILE A 453 -16.26 9.43 -5.42
C ILE A 453 -16.88 8.30 -6.24
N LEU A 454 -17.00 7.10 -5.68
CA LEU A 454 -17.59 5.95 -6.39
C LEU A 454 -19.01 6.23 -6.87
N ASN A 455 -19.86 6.84 -6.03
CA ASN A 455 -21.21 7.21 -6.42
C ASN A 455 -21.22 8.16 -7.63
N THR A 456 -20.39 9.21 -7.60
CA THR A 456 -20.27 10.16 -8.73
C THR A 456 -19.80 9.48 -9.99
N LEU A 457 -18.77 8.61 -9.90
CA LEU A 457 -18.24 7.86 -11.03
C LEU A 457 -19.27 6.88 -11.62
N PHE A 458 -20.07 6.23 -10.78
CA PHE A 458 -21.05 5.24 -11.25
C PHE A 458 -22.29 5.89 -11.86
N LEU A 459 -22.74 7.02 -11.32
CA LEU A 459 -23.83 7.79 -11.89
C LEU A 459 -23.43 8.45 -13.22
N SER A 460 -22.17 8.88 -13.38
CA SER A 460 -21.72 9.53 -14.63
C SER A 460 -21.63 8.59 -15.83
N MET A 461 -21.60 7.27 -15.58
CA MET A 461 -21.65 6.25 -16.64
C MET A 461 -23.01 6.20 -17.35
N ASP A 462 -24.07 6.72 -16.73
CA ASP A 462 -25.35 6.93 -17.39
C ASP A 462 -25.43 8.37 -17.92
N SER A 463 -25.37 8.51 -19.24
CA SER A 463 -25.38 9.81 -19.91
C SER A 463 -26.65 10.63 -19.62
N SER A 464 -27.77 10.01 -19.21
CA SER A 464 -28.96 10.78 -18.84
C SER A 464 -28.76 11.64 -17.59
N ASN A 465 -27.80 11.29 -16.74
CA ASN A 465 -27.51 12.02 -15.49
C ASN A 465 -26.72 13.33 -15.73
N GLN A 466 -26.11 13.50 -16.91
CA GLN A 466 -25.38 14.73 -17.29
C GLN A 466 -24.33 15.19 -16.26
N ILE A 467 -23.65 14.24 -15.63
CA ILE A 467 -22.63 14.51 -14.60
C ILE A 467 -21.29 14.83 -15.24
N ASP A 468 -20.77 16.03 -14.97
CA ASP A 468 -19.39 16.40 -15.24
C ASP A 468 -18.50 15.94 -14.06
N VAL A 469 -17.90 14.76 -14.21
CA VAL A 469 -17.05 14.14 -13.17
C VAL A 469 -15.90 15.05 -12.76
N SER A 470 -15.30 15.76 -13.71
CA SER A 470 -14.14 16.62 -13.44
C SER A 470 -14.54 17.81 -12.58
N LYS A 471 -15.70 18.41 -12.88
CA LYS A 471 -16.25 19.51 -12.09
C LYS A 471 -16.70 19.05 -10.70
N GLU A 472 -17.45 17.97 -10.60
CA GLU A 472 -17.99 17.47 -9.32
C GLU A 472 -16.88 17.01 -8.36
N LEU A 473 -15.82 16.41 -8.88
CA LEU A 473 -14.69 15.92 -8.06
C LEU A 473 -13.53 16.94 -7.95
N GLY A 474 -13.61 18.06 -8.67
CA GLY A 474 -12.56 19.09 -8.68
C GLY A 474 -11.21 18.60 -9.22
N ILE A 475 -11.24 17.68 -10.19
CA ILE A 475 -10.08 17.12 -10.90
C ILE A 475 -9.96 17.71 -12.30
N ARG A 476 -8.82 17.50 -12.97
CA ARG A 476 -8.64 17.96 -14.35
C ARG A 476 -9.65 17.29 -15.30
N PRO A 477 -10.02 17.93 -16.43
CA PRO A 477 -10.92 17.37 -17.43
C PRO A 477 -10.45 16.01 -17.94
N VAL A 478 -11.23 14.94 -17.74
CA VAL A 478 -10.91 13.58 -18.25
C VAL A 478 -11.49 13.31 -19.64
N TYR A 479 -12.39 14.18 -20.10
CA TYR A 479 -13.08 14.07 -21.40
C TYR A 479 -12.31 14.75 -22.53
N PHE A 480 -11.41 15.67 -22.20
CA PHE A 480 -10.79 16.58 -23.15
C PHE A 480 -9.34 16.84 -22.79
N MET A 481 -8.41 16.57 -23.71
CA MET A 481 -7.02 17.00 -23.60
C MET A 481 -6.80 18.23 -24.49
N PRO A 482 -6.56 19.42 -23.92
CA PRO A 482 -6.19 20.58 -24.70
C PRO A 482 -4.94 20.33 -25.54
N ASP A 483 -4.92 20.79 -26.78
CA ASP A 483 -3.75 20.63 -27.64
C ASP A 483 -2.52 21.36 -27.08
N LYS A 484 -2.74 22.49 -26.40
CA LYS A 484 -1.73 23.30 -25.71
C LYS A 484 -1.06 22.60 -24.55
N SER A 485 -1.76 21.71 -23.83
CA SER A 485 -1.12 20.97 -22.73
C SER A 485 -0.18 19.86 -23.22
N LEU A 486 -0.16 19.59 -24.53
CA LEU A 486 0.74 18.64 -25.17
C LEU A 486 1.94 19.31 -25.84
N GLU A 487 1.99 20.63 -25.88
CA GLU A 487 3.07 21.38 -26.52
C GLU A 487 4.31 21.46 -25.61
N ASP A 488 5.48 21.32 -26.21
CA ASP A 488 6.73 21.74 -25.61
C ASP A 488 6.89 23.27 -25.64
N SER A 489 7.99 23.78 -25.10
CA SER A 489 8.30 25.22 -25.09
C SER A 489 8.44 25.84 -26.49
N ALA A 490 8.59 25.03 -27.54
CA ALA A 490 8.64 25.45 -28.94
C ALA A 490 7.29 25.29 -29.66
N GLY A 491 6.21 24.96 -28.94
CA GLY A 491 4.87 24.77 -29.50
C GLY A 491 4.68 23.44 -30.24
N ARG A 492 5.61 22.49 -30.08
CA ARG A 492 5.62 21.19 -30.78
C ARG A 492 4.99 20.12 -29.91
N VAL A 493 4.19 19.24 -30.50
CA VAL A 493 3.77 18.01 -29.82
C VAL A 493 4.77 16.90 -30.11
N VAL A 494 5.34 16.32 -29.07
CA VAL A 494 6.34 15.25 -29.19
C VAL A 494 5.71 13.92 -28.80
N ILE A 495 5.76 12.97 -29.72
CA ILE A 495 5.22 11.62 -29.56
C ILE A 495 6.39 10.64 -29.54
N GLN A 496 6.44 9.77 -28.54
CA GLN A 496 7.35 8.64 -28.50
C GLN A 496 6.57 7.34 -28.68
N GLN A 497 7.06 6.46 -29.56
CA GLN A 497 6.40 5.21 -29.89
C GLN A 497 7.38 4.05 -29.81
N PHE A 498 7.08 3.10 -28.92
CA PHE A 498 7.89 1.92 -28.63
C PHE A 498 7.50 0.74 -29.51
N PHE A 499 8.46 0.18 -30.25
CA PHE A 499 8.35 -1.03 -31.06
C PHE A 499 9.29 -2.13 -30.56
N TYR A 500 8.99 -3.38 -30.88
CA TYR A 500 9.72 -4.57 -30.40
C TYR A 500 10.13 -5.47 -31.55
N GLY A 501 11.21 -6.22 -31.36
CA GLY A 501 11.92 -6.97 -32.38
C GLY A 501 11.24 -8.21 -32.94
N ASP A 502 10.10 -8.58 -32.36
CA ASP A 502 9.31 -9.73 -32.76
C ASP A 502 8.74 -9.57 -34.19
N LYS A 503 8.27 -10.68 -34.76
CA LYS A 503 7.76 -10.69 -36.14
C LYS A 503 6.56 -9.74 -36.32
N ASP A 504 5.67 -9.65 -35.35
CA ASP A 504 4.52 -8.75 -35.42
C ASP A 504 5.00 -7.30 -35.25
N GLY A 505 5.92 -7.01 -34.33
CA GLY A 505 6.55 -5.71 -34.16
C GLY A 505 7.18 -5.16 -35.46
N GLN A 506 7.91 -5.99 -36.21
CA GLN A 506 8.45 -5.62 -37.53
C GLN A 506 7.36 -5.28 -38.56
N ASN A 507 6.29 -6.09 -38.62
CA ASN A 507 5.17 -5.86 -39.54
C ASN A 507 4.42 -4.55 -39.21
N ILE A 508 4.16 -4.33 -37.92
CA ILE A 508 3.47 -3.13 -37.41
C ILE A 508 4.32 -1.89 -37.67
N PHE A 509 5.65 -1.96 -37.49
CA PHE A 509 6.57 -0.87 -37.80
C PHE A 509 6.56 -0.51 -39.30
N ASN A 510 6.59 -1.51 -40.17
CA ASN A 510 6.53 -1.27 -41.62
C ASN A 510 5.20 -0.62 -42.03
N ALA A 511 4.07 -1.06 -41.47
CA ALA A 511 2.78 -0.44 -41.68
C ALA A 511 2.75 1.02 -41.20
N PHE A 512 3.37 1.31 -40.05
CA PHE A 512 3.54 2.66 -39.52
C PHE A 512 4.38 3.53 -40.47
N VAL A 513 5.59 3.10 -40.86
CA VAL A 513 6.45 3.85 -41.78
C VAL A 513 5.72 4.20 -43.08
N ASN A 514 4.95 3.25 -43.62
CA ASN A 514 4.15 3.48 -44.83
C ASN A 514 3.04 4.52 -44.61
N ALA A 515 2.34 4.46 -43.47
CA ALA A 515 1.27 5.43 -43.15
C ALA A 515 1.78 6.89 -43.10
N TYR A 516 3.03 7.08 -42.69
CA TYR A 516 3.67 8.41 -42.57
C TYR A 516 4.58 8.77 -43.75
N SER A 517 4.63 7.98 -44.82
CA SER A 517 5.44 8.26 -46.02
C SER A 517 4.71 9.15 -47.05
N ASN A 518 3.98 10.16 -46.60
CA ASN A 518 3.20 11.06 -47.46
C ASN A 518 3.66 12.53 -47.33
N SER A 519 3.15 13.43 -48.18
CA SER A 519 3.61 14.83 -48.25
C SER A 519 3.41 15.68 -46.99
N ASN A 520 2.68 15.17 -45.99
CA ASN A 520 2.47 15.86 -44.72
C ASN A 520 3.60 15.64 -43.70
N TRP A 521 4.57 14.76 -44.02
CA TRP A 521 5.61 14.33 -43.08
C TRP A 521 6.99 14.34 -43.73
N LYS A 522 7.99 14.76 -42.94
CA LYS A 522 9.41 14.66 -43.26
C LYS A 522 10.04 13.59 -42.37
N ARG A 523 10.72 12.63 -42.98
CA ARG A 523 11.40 11.54 -42.28
C ARG A 523 12.86 11.88 -42.00
N THR A 524 13.32 11.58 -40.79
CA THR A 524 14.73 11.46 -40.41
C THR A 524 14.97 10.04 -39.89
N SER A 525 16.17 9.49 -40.07
CA SER A 525 16.46 8.12 -39.64
C SER A 525 17.91 7.97 -39.22
N THR A 526 18.11 7.12 -38.21
CA THR A 526 19.38 6.53 -37.81
C THR A 526 19.30 5.00 -37.98
N GLU A 527 20.35 4.28 -37.55
CA GLU A 527 20.34 2.82 -37.46
C GLU A 527 19.44 2.30 -36.32
N TYR A 528 19.18 3.12 -35.28
CA TYR A 528 18.41 2.73 -34.09
C TYR A 528 16.98 3.25 -34.10
N TRP A 529 16.70 4.40 -34.71
CA TRP A 529 15.37 5.02 -34.65
C TRP A 529 15.03 5.80 -35.92
N VAL A 530 13.75 6.14 -36.04
CA VAL A 530 13.21 7.01 -37.10
C VAL A 530 12.39 8.11 -36.46
N SER A 531 12.34 9.27 -37.09
CA SER A 531 11.40 10.32 -36.73
C SER A 531 10.61 10.84 -37.92
N PHE A 532 9.37 11.22 -37.67
CA PHE A 532 8.48 11.87 -38.64
C PHE A 532 8.03 13.21 -38.10
N THR A 533 8.46 14.29 -38.74
CA THR A 533 8.07 15.66 -38.39
C THR A 533 7.03 16.17 -39.37
N SER A 534 5.93 16.75 -38.87
CA SER A 534 4.89 17.32 -39.74
C SER A 534 5.44 18.49 -40.56
N THR A 535 5.10 18.52 -41.84
CA THR A 535 5.42 19.63 -42.77
C THR A 535 4.23 20.55 -43.02
N LYS A 536 3.03 20.13 -42.59
CA LYS A 536 1.77 20.88 -42.72
C LYS A 536 0.99 20.82 -41.42
N GLY A 537 0.39 21.95 -41.04
CA GLY A 537 -0.37 22.10 -39.80
C GLY A 537 0.54 22.39 -38.60
N LYS A 538 0.06 22.05 -37.41
CA LYS A 538 0.81 22.20 -36.15
C LYS A 538 2.07 21.31 -36.16
N PRO A 539 3.20 21.78 -35.60
CA PRO A 539 4.41 20.97 -35.53
C PRO A 539 4.20 19.77 -34.60
N ILE A 540 4.34 18.58 -35.16
CA ILE A 540 4.33 17.29 -34.46
C ILE A 540 5.59 16.54 -34.87
N THR A 541 6.26 15.92 -33.90
CA THR A 541 7.33 14.96 -34.19
C THR A 541 7.04 13.63 -33.51
N ILE A 542 7.01 12.56 -34.31
CA ILE A 542 6.88 11.19 -33.83
C ILE A 542 8.27 10.56 -33.86
N TYR A 543 8.78 10.18 -32.70
CA TYR A 543 10.00 9.40 -32.55
C TYR A 543 9.65 7.93 -32.34
N SER A 544 10.32 7.04 -33.05
CA SER A 544 10.09 5.60 -32.97
C SER A 544 11.39 4.83 -33.06
N ASN A 545 11.67 3.98 -32.08
CA ASN A 545 12.77 3.03 -32.18
C ASN A 545 12.50 2.01 -33.30
N ARG A 546 13.56 1.43 -33.84
CA ARG A 546 13.47 0.34 -34.81
C ARG A 546 13.28 -0.99 -34.08
N PRO A 547 12.40 -1.88 -34.58
CA PRO A 547 12.24 -3.24 -34.04
C PRO A 547 13.39 -4.14 -34.50
N LEU A 548 14.59 -3.92 -33.94
CA LEU A 548 15.77 -4.74 -34.21
C LEU A 548 15.67 -6.10 -33.49
N ASP A 549 16.56 -7.06 -33.76
CA ASP A 549 16.43 -8.44 -33.28
C ASP A 549 16.32 -8.55 -31.73
N GLU A 550 15.14 -8.97 -31.26
CA GLU A 550 14.83 -9.19 -29.83
C GLU A 550 15.70 -10.27 -29.19
N LYS A 551 16.12 -11.28 -29.96
CA LYS A 551 16.92 -12.40 -29.42
C LYS A 551 18.34 -11.98 -29.07
N GLN A 552 18.76 -10.84 -29.61
CA GLN A 552 20.05 -10.20 -29.35
C GLN A 552 19.88 -8.93 -28.49
N ALA A 553 18.67 -8.65 -27.99
CA ALA A 553 18.32 -7.44 -27.25
C ALA A 553 18.66 -6.14 -28.02
N LEU A 554 18.62 -6.17 -29.35
CA LEU A 554 18.95 -5.01 -30.18
C LEU A 554 17.80 -4.00 -30.25
N ASP A 555 16.57 -4.44 -30.08
CA ASP A 555 15.40 -3.56 -29.95
C ASP A 555 15.44 -2.77 -28.64
N ASP A 556 15.80 -3.40 -27.52
CA ASP A 556 16.01 -2.72 -26.23
C ASP A 556 17.13 -1.68 -26.35
N LYS A 557 18.25 -2.04 -27.00
CA LYS A 557 19.31 -1.08 -27.32
C LYS A 557 18.76 0.09 -28.14
N ALA A 558 17.96 -0.17 -29.17
CA ALA A 558 17.38 0.87 -30.01
C ALA A 558 16.40 1.79 -29.26
N GLN A 559 15.72 1.30 -28.23
CA GLN A 559 14.88 2.10 -27.34
C GLN A 559 15.76 3.04 -26.50
N HIS A 560 16.79 2.52 -25.83
CA HIS A 560 17.71 3.32 -25.03
C HIS A 560 18.46 4.39 -25.84
N GLU A 561 18.93 4.06 -27.05
CA GLU A 561 19.58 5.03 -27.94
C GLU A 561 18.62 6.17 -28.37
N LEU A 562 17.31 5.89 -28.43
CA LEU A 562 16.32 6.93 -28.67
C LEU A 562 16.08 7.76 -27.39
N ASP A 563 15.97 7.14 -26.23
CA ASP A 563 15.81 7.83 -24.94
C ASP A 563 16.99 8.76 -24.65
N ASP A 564 18.21 8.28 -24.86
CA ASP A 564 19.44 9.06 -24.71
C ASP A 564 19.42 10.27 -25.65
N TYR A 565 19.08 10.07 -26.92
CA TYR A 565 18.93 11.17 -27.87
C TYR A 565 17.90 12.21 -27.40
N LEU A 566 16.73 11.78 -26.94
CA LEU A 566 15.69 12.69 -26.45
C LEU A 566 16.18 13.46 -25.23
N SER A 567 16.83 12.78 -24.27
CA SER A 567 17.34 13.40 -23.05
C SER A 567 18.47 14.40 -23.33
N GLU A 568 19.45 14.04 -24.16
CA GLU A 568 20.58 14.91 -24.53
C GLU A 568 20.12 16.20 -25.22
N HIS A 569 19.00 16.15 -25.93
CA HIS A 569 18.43 17.30 -26.64
C HIS A 569 17.33 18.02 -25.84
N GLY A 570 17.11 17.65 -24.57
CA GLY A 570 16.09 18.24 -23.72
C GLY A 570 14.66 18.06 -24.25
N ILE A 571 14.41 17.00 -25.01
CA ILE A 571 13.12 16.69 -25.62
C ILE A 571 12.33 15.82 -24.65
N SER A 572 11.16 16.31 -24.25
CA SER A 572 10.25 15.59 -23.34
C SER A 572 8.97 15.18 -24.07
N PRO A 573 8.76 13.89 -24.37
CA PRO A 573 7.54 13.42 -25.00
C PRO A 573 6.32 13.67 -24.12
N THR A 574 5.24 14.18 -24.72
CA THR A 574 3.95 14.41 -24.05
C THR A 574 2.91 13.36 -24.44
N VAL A 575 3.18 12.58 -25.48
CA VAL A 575 2.37 11.43 -25.91
C VAL A 575 3.24 10.19 -26.02
N VAL A 576 2.84 9.09 -25.40
CA VAL A 576 3.57 7.81 -25.42
C VAL A 576 2.69 6.70 -25.95
N LEU A 577 3.21 5.92 -26.90
CA LEU A 577 2.48 4.87 -27.61
C LEU A 577 3.21 3.53 -27.47
N HIS A 578 2.60 2.56 -26.80
CA HIS A 578 3.10 1.19 -26.74
C HIS A 578 2.60 0.38 -27.95
N ARG A 579 3.52 -0.22 -28.72
CA ARG A 579 3.20 -1.05 -29.91
C ARG A 579 3.73 -2.48 -29.81
N GLY A 580 3.92 -2.99 -28.60
CA GLY A 580 4.32 -4.36 -28.35
C GLY A 580 3.17 -5.27 -27.92
N HIS A 581 3.50 -6.54 -27.70
CA HIS A 581 2.65 -7.48 -26.96
C HIS A 581 2.62 -7.16 -25.46
N SER A 582 1.70 -7.79 -24.72
CA SER A 582 1.51 -7.57 -23.28
C SER A 582 2.78 -7.80 -22.46
N TYR A 583 3.65 -8.70 -22.90
CA TYR A 583 4.88 -9.04 -22.21
C TYR A 583 5.99 -8.01 -22.34
N TYR A 584 5.86 -7.09 -23.30
CA TYR A 584 6.74 -5.94 -23.47
C TYR A 584 6.27 -4.70 -22.70
N LEU A 585 5.06 -4.73 -22.15
CA LEU A 585 4.44 -3.57 -21.52
C LEU A 585 5.28 -3.03 -20.36
N ASN A 586 5.80 -3.90 -19.50
CA ASN A 586 6.63 -3.47 -18.36
C ASN A 586 7.90 -2.75 -18.81
N ALA A 587 8.56 -3.21 -19.88
CA ALA A 587 9.73 -2.54 -20.44
C ALA A 587 9.40 -1.12 -20.95
N THR A 588 8.22 -0.91 -21.58
CA THR A 588 7.75 0.44 -21.92
C THR A 588 7.50 1.29 -20.67
N LEU A 589 6.86 0.71 -19.64
CA LEU A 589 6.49 1.46 -18.43
C LEU A 589 7.70 1.89 -17.61
N ASP A 590 8.79 1.12 -17.63
CA ASP A 590 10.04 1.49 -16.96
C ASP A 590 10.77 2.64 -17.67
N GLN A 591 10.46 2.87 -18.95
CA GLN A 591 10.97 3.96 -19.78
C GLN A 591 9.95 5.12 -19.93
N LEU A 592 8.81 5.08 -19.22
CA LEU A 592 7.75 6.07 -19.38
C LEU A 592 8.17 7.45 -18.84
N PRO A 593 8.24 8.51 -19.67
CA PRO A 593 8.58 9.84 -19.19
C PRO A 593 7.44 10.43 -18.34
N SER A 594 7.79 11.04 -17.20
CA SER A 594 6.82 11.68 -16.30
C SER A 594 6.06 12.86 -16.92
N SER A 595 6.58 13.43 -18.02
CA SER A 595 5.94 14.46 -18.82
C SER A 595 4.77 13.96 -19.67
N ALA A 596 4.59 12.65 -19.83
CA ALA A 596 3.52 12.10 -20.65
C ALA A 596 2.13 12.51 -20.12
N GLN A 597 1.32 13.07 -21.02
CA GLN A 597 -0.05 13.51 -20.77
C GLN A 597 -1.07 12.61 -21.48
N VAL A 598 -0.67 11.89 -22.54
CA VAL A 598 -1.49 10.90 -23.23
C VAL A 598 -0.68 9.61 -23.38
N VAL A 599 -1.23 8.49 -22.91
CA VAL A 599 -0.58 7.18 -22.98
C VAL A 599 -1.51 6.17 -23.66
N LEU A 600 -1.06 5.52 -24.72
CA LEU A 600 -1.82 4.47 -25.41
C LEU A 600 -1.16 3.11 -25.17
N LEU A 601 -1.85 2.26 -24.41
CA LEU A 601 -1.49 0.89 -24.08
C LEU A 601 -2.30 -0.10 -24.93
N GLY A 602 -1.93 -0.18 -26.20
CA GLY A 602 -2.64 -0.97 -27.21
C GLY A 602 -2.29 -2.46 -27.20
N SER A 603 -1.69 -2.98 -26.13
CA SER A 603 -1.36 -4.39 -25.94
C SER A 603 -2.44 -5.11 -25.13
N CYS A 604 -2.50 -6.43 -25.25
CA CYS A 604 -3.40 -7.27 -24.47
C CYS A 604 -3.25 -6.99 -22.97
N GLY A 605 -4.34 -6.79 -22.23
CA GLY A 605 -4.24 -6.55 -20.79
C GLY A 605 -3.71 -5.17 -20.38
N GLY A 606 -3.51 -4.22 -21.31
CA GLY A 606 -2.96 -2.90 -21.02
C GLY A 606 -3.71 -2.12 -19.92
N TYR A 607 -5.00 -2.42 -19.72
CA TYR A 607 -5.83 -1.88 -18.63
C TYR A 607 -5.32 -2.24 -17.23
N GLN A 608 -4.54 -3.31 -17.08
CA GLN A 608 -4.05 -3.78 -15.77
C GLN A 608 -2.93 -2.88 -15.23
N SER A 609 -2.25 -2.13 -16.10
CA SER A 609 -1.13 -1.27 -15.72
C SER A 609 -1.51 0.18 -15.43
N LEU A 610 -2.81 0.49 -15.32
CA LEU A 610 -3.28 1.87 -15.09
C LEU A 610 -2.69 2.49 -13.82
N SER A 611 -2.63 1.73 -12.71
CA SER A 611 -2.06 2.20 -11.45
C SER A 611 -0.59 2.57 -11.60
N ARG A 612 0.18 1.75 -12.31
CA ARG A 612 1.60 1.99 -12.59
C ARG A 612 1.80 3.24 -13.43
N VAL A 613 1.03 3.41 -14.51
CA VAL A 613 1.08 4.63 -15.33
C VAL A 613 0.79 5.86 -14.48
N LEU A 614 -0.26 5.85 -13.67
CA LEU A 614 -0.64 7.00 -12.84
C LEU A 614 0.34 7.29 -11.71
N SER A 615 1.10 6.29 -11.25
CA SER A 615 2.19 6.51 -10.28
C SER A 615 3.35 7.33 -10.88
N ILE A 616 3.50 7.29 -12.21
CA ILE A 616 4.54 8.01 -12.97
C ILE A 616 3.99 9.32 -13.55
N CYS A 617 2.78 9.26 -14.13
CA CYS A 617 2.08 10.33 -14.82
C CYS A 617 0.66 10.50 -14.24
N PRO A 618 0.49 11.19 -13.09
CA PRO A 618 -0.77 11.21 -12.34
C PRO A 618 -1.97 11.80 -13.08
N GLU A 619 -1.73 12.59 -14.12
CA GLU A 619 -2.76 13.32 -14.88
C GLU A 619 -2.89 12.80 -16.32
N ALA A 620 -2.23 11.69 -16.66
CA ALA A 620 -2.25 11.16 -18.01
C ALA A 620 -3.64 10.65 -18.42
N HIS A 621 -4.03 10.97 -19.65
CA HIS A 621 -5.15 10.35 -20.33
C HIS A 621 -4.72 9.03 -20.95
N ILE A 622 -5.22 7.93 -20.40
CA ILE A 622 -4.80 6.59 -20.79
C ILE A 622 -5.85 5.95 -21.70
N VAL A 623 -5.43 5.49 -22.87
CA VAL A 623 -6.22 4.58 -23.72
C VAL A 623 -5.63 3.19 -23.55
N SER A 624 -6.45 2.20 -23.24
CA SER A 624 -5.95 0.83 -23.02
C SER A 624 -6.91 -0.24 -23.52
N SER A 625 -6.40 -1.43 -23.85
CA SER A 625 -7.23 -2.60 -24.13
C SER A 625 -7.41 -3.48 -22.89
N LYS A 626 -8.60 -4.07 -22.72
CA LYS A 626 -8.87 -5.03 -21.63
C LYS A 626 -8.26 -6.38 -21.92
N GLN A 627 -8.73 -7.07 -22.97
CA GLN A 627 -8.25 -8.40 -23.32
C GLN A 627 -7.30 -8.37 -24.51
N THR A 628 -7.75 -7.84 -25.64
CA THR A 628 -7.02 -7.96 -26.91
C THR A 628 -6.57 -6.60 -27.44
N GLY A 629 -5.26 -6.41 -27.51
CA GLY A 629 -4.65 -5.33 -28.28
C GLY A 629 -4.51 -5.75 -29.75
N SER A 630 -4.88 -4.89 -30.70
CA SER A 630 -4.78 -5.22 -32.13
C SER A 630 -4.23 -4.09 -32.98
N GLY A 631 -3.31 -4.42 -33.88
CA GLY A 631 -2.81 -3.50 -34.91
C GLY A 631 -3.91 -2.92 -35.81
N LEU A 632 -5.01 -3.66 -36.01
CA LEU A 632 -6.18 -3.21 -36.78
C LEU A 632 -6.92 -2.05 -36.12
N ILE A 633 -6.81 -1.91 -34.79
CA ILE A 633 -7.42 -0.84 -34.02
C ILE A 633 -6.38 0.24 -33.67
N ASN A 634 -5.19 -0.18 -33.22
CA ASN A 634 -4.12 0.71 -32.77
C ASN A 634 -3.67 1.69 -33.86
N LEU A 635 -3.41 1.21 -35.08
CA LEU A 635 -2.89 2.10 -36.13
C LEU A 635 -3.92 3.15 -36.57
N PRO A 636 -5.19 2.81 -36.88
CA PRO A 636 -6.17 3.84 -37.23
C PRO A 636 -6.49 4.79 -36.06
N MET A 637 -6.49 4.29 -34.81
CA MET A 637 -6.69 5.13 -33.63
C MET A 637 -5.56 6.15 -33.44
N ILE A 638 -4.30 5.69 -33.55
CA ILE A 638 -3.12 6.55 -33.49
C ILE A 638 -3.14 7.59 -34.61
N ASN A 639 -3.45 7.19 -35.85
CA ASN A 639 -3.57 8.12 -36.95
C ASN A 639 -4.67 9.17 -36.69
N GLY A 640 -5.81 8.76 -36.13
CA GLY A 640 -6.89 9.68 -35.75
C GLY A 640 -6.47 10.70 -34.68
N ILE A 641 -5.72 10.27 -33.67
CA ILE A 641 -5.16 11.15 -32.63
C ILE A 641 -4.17 12.13 -33.26
N VAL A 642 -3.18 11.62 -34.00
CA VAL A 642 -2.11 12.41 -34.59
C VAL A 642 -2.64 13.44 -35.58
N GLU A 643 -3.57 13.06 -36.47
CA GLU A 643 -4.14 13.99 -37.44
C GLU A 643 -5.04 15.05 -36.79
N LYS A 644 -5.70 14.75 -35.66
CA LYS A 644 -6.46 15.75 -34.91
C LYS A 644 -5.53 16.81 -34.31
N LEU A 645 -4.44 16.37 -33.68
CA LEU A 645 -3.40 17.25 -33.15
C LEU A 645 -2.71 18.06 -34.26
N ARG A 646 -2.43 17.45 -35.42
CA ARG A 646 -1.76 18.12 -36.55
C ARG A 646 -2.61 19.27 -37.09
N HIS A 647 -3.94 19.16 -36.99
CA HIS A 647 -4.86 20.24 -37.33
C HIS A 647 -5.04 21.29 -36.22
N GLY A 648 -4.28 21.21 -35.12
CA GLY A 648 -4.40 22.13 -33.98
C GLY A 648 -5.73 22.00 -33.25
N LYS A 649 -6.29 20.79 -33.22
CA LYS A 649 -7.54 20.49 -32.51
C LYS A 649 -7.25 19.70 -31.25
N ASP A 650 -8.00 20.00 -30.21
CA ASP A 650 -7.96 19.27 -28.95
C ASP A 650 -8.46 17.83 -29.09
N LEU A 651 -8.05 16.97 -28.17
CA LEU A 651 -8.54 15.59 -28.09
C LEU A 651 -9.82 15.54 -27.26
N ASP A 652 -10.94 15.79 -27.90
CA ASP A 652 -12.28 15.43 -27.41
C ASP A 652 -12.47 13.91 -27.53
N TRP A 653 -12.31 13.20 -26.41
CA TRP A 653 -12.36 11.74 -26.39
C TRP A 653 -13.75 11.19 -26.72
N PRO A 654 -14.87 11.68 -26.16
CA PRO A 654 -16.20 11.24 -26.57
C PRO A 654 -16.45 11.35 -28.08
N ALA A 655 -16.15 12.51 -28.70
CA ALA A 655 -16.36 12.71 -30.12
C ALA A 655 -15.45 11.80 -30.98
N MET A 656 -14.20 11.61 -30.54
CA MET A 656 -13.28 10.67 -31.20
C MET A 656 -13.76 9.22 -31.07
N TRP A 657 -14.25 8.82 -29.91
CA TRP A 657 -14.74 7.46 -29.69
C TRP A 657 -15.98 7.14 -30.52
N GLU A 658 -16.90 8.10 -30.71
CA GLU A 658 -18.01 7.93 -31.65
C GLU A 658 -17.54 7.80 -33.10
N THR A 659 -16.49 8.52 -33.47
CA THR A 659 -15.87 8.40 -34.80
C THR A 659 -15.26 7.02 -35.00
N PHE A 660 -14.48 6.54 -34.01
CA PHE A 660 -13.91 5.21 -34.03
C PHE A 660 -14.98 4.11 -34.01
N ARG A 661 -16.05 4.26 -33.24
CA ARG A 661 -17.17 3.30 -33.23
C ARG A 661 -17.83 3.17 -34.60
N LYS A 662 -18.02 4.28 -35.32
CA LYS A 662 -18.54 4.26 -36.70
C LYS A 662 -17.56 3.57 -37.64
N GLN A 663 -16.26 3.84 -37.49
CA GLN A 663 -15.20 3.24 -38.29
C GLN A 663 -15.08 1.72 -38.06
N PHE A 664 -15.24 1.25 -36.82
CA PHE A 664 -15.13 -0.15 -36.41
C PHE A 664 -16.49 -0.79 -36.15
N SER A 665 -17.47 -0.52 -37.03
CA SER A 665 -18.89 -0.82 -36.75
C SER A 665 -19.33 -2.27 -37.08
N SER A 666 -18.47 -3.10 -37.70
CA SER A 666 -18.87 -4.44 -38.16
C SER A 666 -17.76 -5.49 -38.06
N GLY A 667 -18.17 -6.76 -37.94
CA GLY A 667 -17.27 -7.91 -37.94
C GLY A 667 -16.24 -7.89 -36.80
N GLN A 668 -15.06 -8.45 -37.08
CA GLN A 668 -13.97 -8.62 -36.12
C GLN A 668 -13.47 -7.29 -35.52
N THR A 669 -13.47 -6.18 -36.28
CA THR A 669 -12.97 -4.89 -35.78
C THR A 669 -13.90 -4.29 -34.73
N LYS A 670 -15.20 -4.57 -34.78
CA LYS A 670 -16.13 -4.18 -33.72
C LYS A 670 -15.79 -4.88 -32.40
N GLU A 671 -15.64 -6.20 -32.45
CA GLU A 671 -15.29 -7.01 -31.28
C GLU A 671 -13.95 -6.56 -30.67
N LEU A 672 -12.94 -6.32 -31.52
CA LEU A 672 -11.64 -5.82 -31.08
C LEU A 672 -11.69 -4.40 -30.51
N PHE A 673 -12.55 -3.52 -31.04
CA PHE A 673 -12.67 -2.15 -30.55
C PHE A 673 -13.46 -2.05 -29.25
N ASP A 674 -14.47 -2.92 -29.05
CA ASP A 674 -15.26 -2.98 -27.82
C ASP A 674 -14.40 -3.34 -26.58
N ASP A 675 -13.22 -3.95 -26.80
CA ASP A 675 -12.19 -4.21 -25.78
C ASP A 675 -11.40 -2.95 -25.35
N TYR A 676 -11.44 -1.85 -26.11
CA TYR A 676 -10.69 -0.64 -25.80
C TYR A 676 -11.47 0.28 -24.85
N VAL A 677 -10.78 0.78 -23.83
CA VAL A 677 -11.31 1.71 -22.84
C VAL A 677 -10.73 3.11 -23.08
N PRO A 678 -11.59 4.12 -23.34
CA PRO A 678 -11.14 5.50 -23.46
C PRO A 678 -10.83 6.13 -22.08
N PRO A 679 -10.09 7.25 -22.04
CA PRO A 679 -9.67 7.90 -20.79
C PRO A 679 -10.84 8.21 -19.84
N TYR A 680 -11.94 8.73 -20.36
CA TYR A 680 -13.13 9.09 -19.58
C TYR A 680 -13.95 7.89 -19.06
N LYS A 681 -13.60 6.65 -19.42
CA LYS A 681 -14.18 5.42 -18.89
C LYS A 681 -13.22 4.65 -17.97
N ASN A 682 -12.02 5.16 -17.72
CA ASN A 682 -11.08 4.57 -16.77
C ASN A 682 -11.42 4.99 -15.33
N LEU A 683 -12.53 4.47 -14.80
CA LEU A 683 -13.05 4.87 -13.49
C LEU A 683 -12.04 4.66 -12.35
N GLY A 684 -11.20 3.61 -12.40
CA GLY A 684 -10.12 3.42 -11.43
C GLY A 684 -9.07 4.54 -11.44
N ALA A 685 -8.69 5.01 -12.63
CA ALA A 685 -7.77 6.14 -12.76
C ALA A 685 -8.38 7.44 -12.21
N THR A 686 -9.63 7.69 -12.58
CA THR A 686 -10.39 8.86 -12.11
C THR A 686 -10.59 8.84 -10.59
N PHE A 687 -10.80 7.65 -10.01
CA PHE A 687 -10.90 7.49 -8.57
C PHE A 687 -9.60 7.89 -7.86
N ILE A 688 -8.44 7.41 -8.32
CA ILE A 688 -7.14 7.75 -7.72
C ILE A 688 -6.89 9.26 -7.76
N MET A 689 -7.14 9.89 -8.91
CA MET A 689 -6.99 11.35 -9.05
C MET A 689 -7.90 12.11 -8.08
N ALA A 690 -9.18 11.74 -8.00
CA ALA A 690 -10.15 12.40 -7.14
C ALA A 690 -9.84 12.23 -5.65
N TYR A 691 -9.49 11.01 -5.24
CA TYR A 691 -9.16 10.72 -3.85
C TYR A 691 -7.90 11.47 -3.42
N THR A 692 -6.84 11.43 -4.23
CA THR A 692 -5.59 12.17 -3.96
C THR A 692 -5.85 13.67 -3.83
N LYS A 693 -6.70 14.24 -4.70
CA LYS A 693 -7.07 15.66 -4.64
C LYS A 693 -7.82 16.03 -3.37
N LEU A 694 -8.76 15.18 -2.92
CA LEU A 694 -9.52 15.37 -1.68
C LEU A 694 -8.59 15.36 -0.46
N GLN A 695 -7.67 14.40 -0.37
CA GLN A 695 -6.72 14.33 0.76
C GLN A 695 -5.79 15.55 0.82
N ASN A 696 -5.39 16.10 -0.33
CA ASN A 696 -4.57 17.31 -0.37
C ASN A 696 -5.33 18.58 0.05
N LYS A 697 -6.66 18.60 -0.02
CA LYS A 697 -7.49 19.71 0.47
C LYS A 697 -7.74 19.63 1.98
N ASP A 698 -7.79 18.43 2.55
CA ASP A 698 -8.05 18.24 3.98
C ASP A 698 -6.77 18.40 4.84
N ASN A 699 -5.58 18.41 4.21
CA ASN A 699 -4.27 18.56 4.86
C ASN A 699 -3.64 19.96 4.72
N GLY A 700 -4.31 20.91 4.07
CA GLY A 700 -3.87 22.30 3.91
C GLY A 700 -4.93 23.26 4.38
#